data_AF-A0AAD6LT48-F1
#
_entry.id   AF-A0AAD6LT48-F1
#
_cell.length_a   1.000
_cell.length_b   1.000
_cell.length_c   1.000
_cell.angle_alpha   90.00
_cell.angle_beta   90.00
_cell.angle_gamma   90.00
#
_symmetry.space_group_name_H-M   'P 1'
#
loop_
_entity.id
_entity.type
_entity.pdbx_description
1 polymer ?
#
loop_
_entity_poly.entity_id
_entity_poly.type
_entity_poly.pdbx_seq_one_letter_code
_entity_poly.pdbx_strand_id
1 'polypeptide(L)'
;MMRLHKVYHRLTLLSLSPSSPPPPPPLTSSLSLFTSVRTPGHLRTHHSKRFKSICTMTSRFPNLVPLNSIAAENVGGRSNDSVSSASTEDEEALAGKYQLPPPEIKNIVDAPPLPALSFSPQRDKILFLKRRSLPPLAELARPEEKLAGMRIDGKCNTRSRMSFYTGIGIHQLMPDGTLGPEREINGYPDGAKINFVTWSLDGKHLAFSIRFDEEDNSSSKLRVWVANVETGQARPLFQSPNVYLNAVFDTFVWVDNSTLLVCAIPSSRGDLPKKPLVPSGPKIQSNEQKNVIQVRTFQDLLKDEYDEDLFDYYATSQLVLASLDGTTKEIGNPAVYTSLDPSPDQKYLLVSSIHRPYSFTVPCGRFPKKVEVWTTDGKFVREICDLPLAEDIPIAISSVRKGMRNINWRADKPSTLYWAETQDGGDAKVEVSPRDIIYTQPAEPLEGEQPEILHKLDLRYGGISWCDDSLALVYESWYKTRRTRTWVISPGSKDVSPRVLFDRSSEDVYSDPGSPMLRRTPAGTYVIAKIKKENDEGTYILLNGSGATSEGNIPFLDLFDINAGSKERIWESDKEKYYETVVSLMSDYEEGDLLLDRLKLLTSKESKTENAQYYIQKWPEKKVCQITNFPHPYPQLASLQKEMIKYQRNDGVQLTATLYLPPGYDPSKDGPLPCLFWSYPGEFKSKDAAGQVRGSPNEFAGIGPTSALLWLARRHEFFPPFLVMICYVACTVSIIS
;
A
#
# COMPACT_ATOMS: atom_id res chain seq x y z
N MET A 1 -9.34 -10.47 -1.33
CA MET A 1 -9.68 -9.12 -0.81
C MET A 1 -8.77 -8.10 -1.49
N MET A 2 -9.14 -7.62 -2.68
CA MET A 2 -8.68 -6.31 -3.12
C MET A 2 -9.46 -5.31 -2.28
N ARG A 3 -8.84 -4.80 -1.21
CA ARG A 3 -9.31 -3.56 -0.60
C ARG A 3 -8.95 -2.47 -1.61
N LEU A 4 -9.95 -1.85 -2.23
CA LEU A 4 -9.80 -0.51 -2.78
C LEU A 4 -9.35 0.36 -1.60
N HIS A 5 -8.05 0.60 -1.52
CA HIS A 5 -7.54 1.67 -0.69
C HIS A 5 -8.14 2.97 -1.24
N LYS A 6 -8.81 3.73 -0.37
CA LYS A 6 -9.06 5.16 -0.58
C LYS A 6 -7.77 5.76 -1.16
N VAL A 7 -7.92 6.47 -2.27
CA VAL A 7 -6.83 7.12 -3.00
C VAL A 7 -6.26 8.23 -2.11
N TYR A 8 -5.42 7.85 -1.15
CA TYR A 8 -4.31 8.68 -0.73
C TYR A 8 -3.37 8.68 -1.93
N HIS A 9 -3.05 9.84 -2.49
CA HIS A 9 -2.06 9.98 -3.56
C HIS A 9 -0.75 9.26 -3.16
N ARG A 10 -0.62 8.00 -3.57
CA ARG A 10 0.61 7.22 -3.63
C ARG A 10 0.94 7.08 -5.11
N LEU A 11 1.63 8.09 -5.63
CA LEU A 11 2.35 7.94 -6.88
C LEU A 11 3.62 7.13 -6.60
N THR A 12 3.50 5.81 -6.75
CA THR A 12 4.58 4.85 -7.04
C THR A 12 3.94 3.67 -7.76
N LEU A 13 4.05 3.64 -9.09
CA LEU A 13 3.72 2.47 -9.91
C LEU A 13 4.82 1.42 -9.72
N LEU A 14 4.63 0.49 -8.79
CA LEU A 14 5.30 -0.81 -8.80
C LEU A 14 4.31 -1.84 -8.27
N SER A 15 3.78 -2.66 -9.17
CA SER A 15 3.00 -3.85 -8.83
C SER A 15 3.97 -4.96 -8.38
N LEU A 16 4.18 -5.08 -7.07
CA LEU A 16 4.84 -6.24 -6.47
C LEU A 16 3.90 -6.85 -5.41
N SER A 17 3.35 -8.02 -5.73
CA SER A 17 2.70 -8.89 -4.75
C SER A 17 3.77 -9.74 -4.06
N PRO A 18 3.84 -9.80 -2.71
CA PRO A 18 4.77 -10.69 -2.03
C PRO A 18 4.16 -12.08 -1.90
N SER A 19 4.80 -13.09 -2.51
CA SER A 19 4.55 -14.51 -2.24
C SER A 19 5.69 -15.06 -1.39
N SER A 20 5.38 -15.57 -0.19
CA SER A 20 6.31 -16.39 0.60
C SER A 20 5.87 -17.87 0.51
N PRO A 21 6.79 -18.82 0.22
CA PRO A 21 6.45 -20.23 -0.06
C PRO A 21 6.40 -21.11 1.20
N PRO A 22 5.65 -22.23 1.18
CA PRO A 22 5.76 -23.32 2.16
C PRO A 22 6.86 -24.35 1.79
N PRO A 23 7.35 -25.17 2.75
CA PRO A 23 8.38 -26.20 2.52
C PRO A 23 7.82 -27.50 1.89
N PRO A 24 8.68 -28.39 1.34
CA PRO A 24 8.28 -29.56 0.53
C PRO A 24 7.77 -30.76 1.35
N PRO A 25 7.03 -31.72 0.74
CA PRO A 25 6.40 -32.84 1.44
C PRO A 25 7.34 -34.06 1.58
N PRO A 26 7.18 -34.90 2.61
CA PRO A 26 7.68 -36.27 2.58
C PRO A 26 6.61 -37.25 2.07
N LEU A 27 7.14 -38.33 1.51
CA LEU A 27 6.47 -39.42 0.80
C LEU A 27 5.63 -40.34 1.70
N THR A 28 4.69 -40.99 1.03
CA THR A 28 3.74 -42.01 1.48
C THR A 28 4.38 -43.26 2.10
N SER A 29 3.75 -43.82 3.13
CA SER A 29 3.62 -45.29 3.25
C SER A 29 2.38 -45.69 4.07
N SER A 30 1.84 -46.84 3.67
CA SER A 30 0.56 -47.47 3.98
C SER A 30 0.60 -48.39 5.22
N LEU A 31 -0.59 -48.94 5.56
CA LEU A 31 -0.92 -50.09 6.46
C LEU A 31 -1.35 -49.64 7.87
N SER A 32 -2.62 -49.69 8.25
CA SER A 32 -3.59 -50.79 8.44
C SER A 32 -3.62 -51.37 9.87
N LEU A 33 -4.84 -51.35 10.42
CA LEU A 33 -5.50 -52.33 11.30
C LEU A 33 -5.42 -52.26 12.84
N PHE A 34 -6.61 -52.54 13.41
CA PHE A 34 -7.02 -53.01 14.74
C PHE A 34 -7.09 -51.99 15.91
N THR A 35 -8.30 -51.58 16.32
CA THR A 35 -9.14 -52.11 17.44
C THR A 35 -8.36 -52.15 18.77
N SER A 36 -8.77 -51.54 19.89
CA SER A 36 -10.01 -51.83 20.62
C SER A 36 -10.05 -51.00 21.91
N VAL A 37 -11.22 -50.43 22.23
CA VAL A 37 -11.94 -50.51 23.53
C VAL A 37 -11.13 -50.34 24.83
N ARG A 38 -11.37 -49.26 25.59
CA ARG A 38 -12.16 -49.25 26.86
C ARG A 38 -12.07 -47.89 27.57
N THR A 39 -13.23 -47.32 27.85
CA THR A 39 -13.56 -46.33 28.88
C THR A 39 -13.63 -47.00 30.28
N PRO A 40 -14.11 -46.35 31.35
CA PRO A 40 -13.58 -45.17 32.05
C PRO A 40 -13.50 -45.43 33.58
N GLY A 41 -12.90 -44.52 34.35
CA GLY A 41 -13.04 -44.52 35.82
C GLY A 41 -12.53 -43.20 36.40
N HIS A 42 -13.41 -42.23 36.61
CA HIS A 42 -14.12 -41.93 37.86
C HIS A 42 -13.25 -41.46 39.05
N LEU A 43 -13.51 -40.19 39.39
CA LEU A 43 -13.88 -39.66 40.72
C LEU A 43 -12.80 -39.27 41.75
N ARG A 44 -13.08 -38.06 42.28
CA ARG A 44 -12.82 -37.49 43.63
C ARG A 44 -11.47 -36.83 43.86
N THR A 45 -11.39 -35.49 43.93
CA THR A 45 -11.79 -34.57 45.05
C THR A 45 -11.02 -34.79 46.34
N HIS A 46 -10.16 -33.83 46.71
CA HIS A 46 -10.13 -33.07 47.98
C HIS A 46 -8.79 -32.33 48.11
N HIS A 47 -8.80 -31.00 48.11
CA HIS A 47 -8.71 -30.11 49.27
C HIS A 47 -7.34 -30.05 49.99
N SER A 48 -6.69 -28.89 49.79
CA SER A 48 -6.34 -27.92 50.85
C SER A 48 -4.86 -27.78 51.29
N LYS A 49 -4.45 -26.50 51.25
CA LYS A 49 -3.62 -25.74 52.21
C LYS A 49 -2.15 -26.14 52.37
N ARG A 50 -1.25 -25.31 51.84
CA ARG A 50 -0.49 -24.24 52.56
C ARG A 50 0.46 -24.79 53.63
N PHE A 51 1.77 -24.63 53.43
CA PHE A 51 2.69 -24.08 54.44
C PHE A 51 3.98 -23.54 53.80
N LYS A 52 4.56 -22.55 54.49
CA LYS A 52 5.69 -21.68 54.11
C LYS A 52 7.06 -22.29 54.51
N SER A 53 8.11 -21.74 53.86
CA SER A 53 9.40 -21.29 54.44
C SER A 53 10.66 -22.18 54.36
N ILE A 54 11.59 -21.75 53.48
CA ILE A 54 13.00 -21.33 53.70
C ILE A 54 13.93 -22.16 54.61
N CYS A 55 15.04 -22.68 54.03
CA CYS A 55 16.49 -22.56 54.40
C CYS A 55 17.30 -23.72 53.73
N THR A 56 18.26 -23.46 52.82
CA THR A 56 19.76 -23.57 52.98
C THR A 56 20.26 -24.96 53.44
N MET A 57 21.31 -25.63 52.91
CA MET A 57 22.59 -25.25 52.30
C MET A 57 23.31 -26.50 51.72
N THR A 58 24.49 -26.27 51.12
CA THR A 58 25.60 -27.19 50.72
C THR A 58 25.67 -27.55 49.24
N SER A 59 26.83 -27.67 48.57
CA SER A 59 28.16 -27.01 48.60
C SER A 59 29.00 -27.69 47.50
N ARG A 60 29.85 -26.93 46.78
CA ARG A 60 31.24 -27.25 46.35
C ARG A 60 31.56 -26.88 44.89
N PHE A 61 32.38 -25.83 44.77
CA PHE A 61 33.35 -25.52 43.69
C PHE A 61 34.65 -26.34 43.94
N PRO A 62 35.66 -26.44 43.03
CA PRO A 62 36.15 -25.35 42.17
C PRO A 62 36.71 -25.67 40.77
N ASN A 63 37.04 -24.57 40.09
CA ASN A 63 37.75 -24.33 38.82
C ASN A 63 39.02 -25.15 38.57
N LEU A 64 39.42 -25.27 37.28
CA LEU A 64 40.80 -25.07 36.78
C LEU A 64 40.86 -25.02 35.22
N VAL A 65 41.70 -24.13 34.71
CA VAL A 65 42.17 -23.86 33.32
C VAL A 65 43.66 -23.45 33.49
N PRO A 66 44.59 -23.43 32.50
CA PRO A 66 44.84 -24.17 31.24
C PRO A 66 46.26 -24.82 31.20
N LEU A 67 46.67 -25.43 30.08
CA LEU A 67 48.09 -25.62 29.73
C LEU A 67 48.33 -25.51 28.21
N ASN A 68 49.28 -24.63 27.85
CA ASN A 68 49.94 -24.51 26.55
C ASN A 68 50.96 -25.65 26.36
N SER A 69 51.24 -26.03 25.11
CA SER A 69 52.46 -26.76 24.75
C SER A 69 53.16 -26.09 23.57
N ILE A 70 54.37 -25.60 23.86
CA ILE A 70 55.42 -25.19 22.92
C ILE A 70 56.23 -26.45 22.57
N ALA A 71 56.63 -26.59 21.30
CA ALA A 71 57.78 -27.40 20.91
C ALA A 71 58.61 -26.60 19.90
N ALA A 72 59.89 -26.42 20.22
CA ALA A 72 60.91 -25.81 19.39
C ALA A 72 62.10 -26.77 19.35
N GLU A 73 62.71 -26.96 18.18
CA GLU A 73 64.14 -27.28 18.04
C GLU A 73 64.69 -26.77 16.68
N ASN A 74 65.91 -26.23 16.75
CA ASN A 74 66.70 -25.51 15.73
C ASN A 74 67.16 -26.44 14.56
N VAL A 75 67.64 -25.99 13.38
CA VAL A 75 68.85 -25.17 13.06
C VAL A 75 68.85 -24.80 11.57
N GLY A 76 69.37 -23.60 11.22
CA GLY A 76 70.07 -23.36 9.94
C GLY A 76 69.68 -22.08 9.18
N GLY A 77 70.49 -21.02 9.31
CA GLY A 77 70.22 -19.71 8.71
C GLY A 77 70.69 -19.53 7.26
N ARG A 78 70.08 -18.56 6.57
CA ARG A 78 70.74 -17.56 5.71
C ARG A 78 69.75 -16.49 5.26
N SER A 79 70.26 -15.27 5.18
CA SER A 79 69.69 -13.99 4.75
C SER A 79 69.17 -13.98 3.31
N ASN A 80 68.03 -13.32 3.04
CA ASN A 80 67.96 -12.05 2.28
C ASN A 80 66.50 -11.63 1.95
N ASP A 81 66.35 -10.32 1.81
CA ASP A 81 65.39 -9.57 0.98
C ASP A 81 63.98 -9.25 1.50
N SER A 82 63.89 -8.02 2.02
CA SER A 82 62.96 -6.94 1.62
C SER A 82 61.57 -7.34 1.10
N VAL A 83 60.55 -7.09 1.93
CA VAL A 83 59.23 -6.69 1.43
C VAL A 83 58.77 -5.48 2.24
N SER A 84 58.50 -4.41 1.50
CA SER A 84 57.97 -3.13 1.93
C SER A 84 56.63 -3.27 2.64
N SER A 85 56.50 -2.49 3.72
CA SER A 85 55.29 -2.11 4.44
C SER A 85 54.00 -2.16 3.62
N ALA A 86 53.17 -3.17 3.91
CA ALA A 86 51.74 -3.12 3.66
C ALA A 86 51.01 -3.04 5.01
N SER A 87 49.99 -2.19 5.03
CA SER A 87 48.83 -2.24 5.92
C SER A 87 49.09 -2.27 7.44
N THR A 88 49.27 -1.08 8.02
CA THR A 88 49.00 -0.86 9.46
C THR A 88 47.87 0.15 9.71
N GLU A 89 47.09 0.53 8.70
CA GLU A 89 45.91 1.39 8.90
C GLU A 89 44.58 0.61 8.99
N ASP A 90 44.54 -0.67 8.61
CA ASP A 90 43.29 -1.46 8.57
C ASP A 90 43.02 -2.33 9.81
N GLU A 91 43.95 -2.45 10.75
CA GLU A 91 43.75 -3.29 11.96
C GLU A 91 43.20 -2.54 13.18
N GLU A 92 43.09 -1.21 13.16
CA GLU A 92 42.46 -0.45 14.28
C GLU A 92 40.94 -0.27 14.14
N ALA A 93 40.31 -0.74 13.06
CA ALA A 93 38.87 -0.56 12.80
C ALA A 93 37.96 -1.67 13.39
N LEU A 94 38.49 -2.66 14.10
CA LEU A 94 37.71 -3.76 14.69
C LEU A 94 37.21 -3.46 16.12
N ALA A 95 36.82 -2.21 16.38
CA ALA A 95 36.17 -1.80 17.63
C ALA A 95 34.66 -1.56 17.43
N GLY A 96 33.87 -2.65 17.40
CA GLY A 96 32.48 -2.70 17.89
C GLY A 96 31.41 -1.75 17.31
N LYS A 97 31.63 -1.05 16.19
CA LYS A 97 30.64 -0.13 15.59
C LYS A 97 30.14 -0.62 14.23
N TYR A 98 28.95 -0.19 13.82
CA TYR A 98 28.47 -0.40 12.45
C TYR A 98 29.46 0.17 11.44
N GLN A 99 29.93 -0.67 10.52
CA GLN A 99 30.76 -0.23 9.41
C GLN A 99 29.89 0.55 8.42
N LEU A 100 30.39 1.69 7.96
CA LEU A 100 29.76 2.43 6.86
C LEU A 100 30.12 1.76 5.53
N PRO A 101 29.18 1.70 4.58
CA PRO A 101 29.55 1.29 3.23
C PRO A 101 30.49 2.34 2.61
N PRO A 102 31.28 1.96 1.58
CA PRO A 102 32.10 2.90 0.83
C PRO A 102 31.31 4.11 0.31
N PRO A 103 31.96 5.27 0.16
CA PRO A 103 31.29 6.53 -0.16
C PRO A 103 30.38 6.47 -1.39
N GLU A 104 30.77 5.74 -2.43
CA GLU A 104 30.02 5.60 -3.67
C GLU A 104 28.65 4.92 -3.48
N ILE A 105 28.53 3.98 -2.54
CA ILE A 105 27.27 3.35 -2.16
C ILE A 105 26.50 4.24 -1.21
N LYS A 106 27.19 4.80 -0.20
CA LYS A 106 26.58 5.68 0.80
C LYS A 106 25.89 6.86 0.13
N ASN A 107 26.54 7.49 -0.86
CA ASN A 107 25.99 8.63 -1.58
C ASN A 107 24.72 8.30 -2.38
N ILE A 108 24.60 7.09 -2.93
CA ILE A 108 23.37 6.63 -3.62
C ILE A 108 22.25 6.39 -2.62
N VAL A 109 22.57 5.69 -1.53
CA VAL A 109 21.61 5.30 -0.50
C VAL A 109 21.07 6.51 0.26
N ASP A 110 21.93 7.48 0.56
CA ASP A 110 21.58 8.72 1.27
C ASP A 110 20.99 9.80 0.35
N ALA A 111 21.02 9.61 -0.98
CA ALA A 111 20.48 10.59 -1.93
C ALA A 111 19.01 10.90 -1.59
N PRO A 112 18.62 12.20 -1.56
CA PRO A 112 17.26 12.56 -1.23
C PRO A 112 16.31 12.08 -2.34
N PRO A 113 15.23 11.36 -2.00
CA PRO A 113 14.23 10.97 -2.98
C PRO A 113 13.48 12.22 -3.48
N LEU A 114 12.95 12.14 -4.71
CA LEU A 114 12.06 13.18 -5.23
C LEU A 114 10.89 13.44 -4.26
N PRO A 115 10.42 14.69 -4.12
CA PRO A 115 9.26 14.98 -3.27
C PRO A 115 8.03 14.24 -3.76
N ALA A 116 7.12 13.88 -2.85
CA ALA A 116 5.81 13.40 -3.27
C ALA A 116 4.92 14.60 -3.61
N LEU A 117 4.20 14.52 -4.73
CA LEU A 117 3.31 15.59 -5.19
C LEU A 117 1.88 15.39 -4.70
N SER A 118 1.24 16.48 -4.29
CA SER A 118 -0.21 16.53 -4.03
C SER A 118 -0.77 17.83 -4.59
N PHE A 119 -1.97 17.79 -5.17
CA PHE A 119 -2.56 18.93 -5.89
C PHE A 119 -3.72 19.52 -5.10
N SER A 120 -3.84 20.85 -5.08
CA SER A 120 -5.03 21.50 -4.52
C SER A 120 -6.29 21.06 -5.27
N PRO A 121 -7.47 21.10 -4.64
CA PRO A 121 -8.73 20.83 -5.30
C PRO A 121 -8.95 21.63 -6.60
N GLN A 122 -8.45 22.87 -6.66
CA GLN A 122 -8.55 23.76 -7.83
C GLN A 122 -7.42 23.56 -8.85
N ARG A 123 -6.49 22.64 -8.62
CA ARG A 123 -5.32 22.36 -9.48
C ARG A 123 -4.41 23.56 -9.73
N ASP A 124 -4.48 24.55 -8.86
CA ASP A 124 -3.72 25.80 -8.93
C ASP A 124 -2.48 25.79 -8.00
N LYS A 125 -2.37 24.80 -7.11
CA LYS A 125 -1.23 24.66 -6.19
C LYS A 125 -0.76 23.21 -6.12
N ILE A 126 0.54 23.04 -5.90
CA ILE A 126 1.20 21.74 -5.78
C ILE A 126 1.97 21.71 -4.47
N LEU A 127 1.72 20.70 -3.64
CA LEU A 127 2.56 20.38 -2.49
C LEU A 127 3.76 19.57 -2.95
N PHE A 128 4.93 19.98 -2.51
CA PHE A 128 6.15 19.20 -2.54
C PHE A 128 6.38 18.66 -1.13
N LEU A 129 5.97 17.40 -0.92
CA LEU A 129 6.14 16.73 0.37
C LEU A 129 7.55 16.14 0.42
N LYS A 130 8.44 16.81 1.16
CA LYS A 130 9.87 16.47 1.27
C LYS A 130 10.02 15.16 2.03
N ARG A 131 10.94 14.30 1.58
CA ARG A 131 11.14 12.95 2.10
C ARG A 131 12.61 12.67 2.31
N ARG A 132 12.89 11.67 3.15
CA ARG A 132 14.21 11.06 3.32
C ARG A 132 14.22 9.64 2.76
N SER A 133 15.38 9.19 2.29
CA SER A 133 15.54 7.84 1.70
C SER A 133 15.35 6.73 2.74
N LEU A 134 16.12 6.79 3.83
CA LEU A 134 16.10 5.78 4.90
C LEU A 134 15.62 6.36 6.23
N PRO A 135 14.77 5.64 6.98
CA PRO A 135 14.48 6.00 8.36
C PRO A 135 15.73 5.82 9.25
N PRO A 136 15.90 6.62 10.32
CA PRO A 136 16.94 6.39 11.32
C PRO A 136 16.86 5.01 11.97
N LEU A 137 17.99 4.46 12.43
CA LEU A 137 18.00 3.18 13.17
C LEU A 137 17.11 3.22 14.43
N ALA A 138 17.01 4.37 15.09
CA ALA A 138 16.10 4.56 16.23
C ALA A 138 14.63 4.28 15.88
N GLU A 139 14.18 4.59 14.64
CA GLU A 139 12.83 4.23 14.18
C GLU A 139 12.68 2.71 13.96
N LEU A 140 13.73 2.06 13.47
CA LEU A 140 13.71 0.61 13.18
C LEU A 140 13.81 -0.25 14.44
N ALA A 141 14.47 0.27 15.48
CA ALA A 141 14.67 -0.42 16.75
C ALA A 141 13.48 -0.30 17.71
N ARG A 142 12.44 0.48 17.36
CA ARG A 142 11.30 0.68 18.25
C ARG A 142 10.58 -0.64 18.55
N PRO A 143 10.18 -0.88 19.82
CA PRO A 143 9.35 -2.01 20.17
C PRO A 143 8.03 -2.03 19.39
N GLU A 144 7.54 -3.22 19.07
CA GLU A 144 6.32 -3.41 18.30
C GLU A 144 5.41 -4.41 19.02
N GLU A 145 4.15 -4.03 19.19
CA GLU A 145 3.09 -4.95 19.64
C GLU A 145 2.53 -5.68 18.42
N LYS A 146 2.48 -7.01 18.50
CA LYS A 146 2.07 -7.89 17.40
C LYS A 146 0.71 -8.48 17.71
N LEU A 147 -0.34 -7.83 17.20
CA LEU A 147 -1.73 -8.09 17.61
C LEU A 147 -2.63 -8.20 16.37
N ALA A 148 -3.45 -9.25 16.31
CA ALA A 148 -4.47 -9.45 15.28
C ALA A 148 -3.99 -9.28 13.81
N GLY A 149 -2.75 -9.69 13.52
CA GLY A 149 -2.11 -9.54 12.21
C GLY A 149 -1.58 -8.13 11.93
N MET A 150 -1.39 -7.31 12.96
CA MET A 150 -0.92 -5.93 12.90
C MET A 150 0.34 -5.76 13.75
N ARG A 151 1.17 -4.79 13.37
CA ARG A 151 2.28 -4.30 14.19
C ARG A 151 2.02 -2.87 14.61
N ILE A 152 2.00 -2.63 15.91
CA ILE A 152 1.61 -1.37 16.54
C ILE A 152 2.80 -0.82 17.33
N ASP A 153 3.09 0.46 17.14
CA ASP A 153 3.98 1.22 18.02
C ASP A 153 3.17 1.68 19.22
N GLY A 154 3.32 0.99 20.36
CA GLY A 154 2.52 1.24 21.56
C GLY A 154 2.79 2.60 22.22
N LYS A 155 3.98 3.20 21.99
CA LYS A 155 4.32 4.51 22.55
C LYS A 155 3.66 5.63 21.73
N CYS A 156 3.70 5.54 20.40
CA CYS A 156 3.08 6.53 19.50
C CYS A 156 1.58 6.29 19.26
N ASN A 157 1.06 5.10 19.58
CA ASN A 157 -0.30 4.64 19.28
C ASN A 157 -0.63 4.64 17.77
N THR A 158 0.31 4.13 16.99
CA THR A 158 0.23 4.07 15.52
C THR A 158 0.57 2.69 14.97
N ARG A 159 0.38 2.48 13.67
CA ARG A 159 1.08 1.40 12.96
C ARG A 159 2.60 1.57 13.13
N SER A 160 3.34 0.47 13.27
CA SER A 160 4.79 0.52 13.36
C SER A 160 5.44 0.94 12.02
N ARG A 161 6.62 1.54 12.10
CA ARG A 161 7.51 1.82 10.94
C ARG A 161 6.86 2.72 9.87
N MET A 162 6.07 3.71 10.27
CA MET A 162 5.50 4.66 9.32
C MET A 162 6.57 5.58 8.72
N SER A 163 6.65 5.62 7.40
CA SER A 163 7.37 6.69 6.68
C SER A 163 6.79 8.05 7.04
N PHE A 164 7.60 9.10 6.99
CA PHE A 164 7.18 10.46 7.29
C PHE A 164 7.79 11.45 6.30
N TYR A 165 7.15 12.60 6.16
CA TYR A 165 7.68 13.75 5.44
C TYR A 165 8.50 14.61 6.39
N THR A 166 9.51 15.28 5.85
CA THR A 166 10.41 16.18 6.58
C THR A 166 10.09 17.65 6.36
N GLY A 167 9.14 17.96 5.48
CA GLY A 167 8.69 19.32 5.19
C GLY A 167 7.58 19.34 4.14
N ILE A 168 6.87 20.47 4.08
CA ILE A 168 5.79 20.72 3.11
C ILE A 168 6.11 22.03 2.40
N GLY A 169 6.49 21.94 1.12
CA GLY A 169 6.59 23.10 0.23
C GLY A 169 5.31 23.28 -0.57
N ILE A 170 4.89 24.52 -0.80
CA ILE A 170 3.73 24.87 -1.65
C ILE A 170 4.21 25.70 -2.83
N HIS A 171 3.93 25.22 -4.05
CA HIS A 171 4.12 25.98 -5.27
C HIS A 171 2.78 26.39 -5.85
N GLN A 172 2.67 27.65 -6.27
CA GLN A 172 1.58 28.09 -7.15
C GLN A 172 1.87 27.59 -8.57
N LEU A 173 0.89 26.98 -9.23
CA LEU A 173 0.94 26.67 -10.66
C LEU A 173 0.46 27.90 -11.43
N MET A 174 1.34 28.46 -12.26
CA MET A 174 1.08 29.66 -13.04
C MET A 174 0.34 29.32 -14.35
N PRO A 175 -0.41 30.27 -14.96
CA PRO A 175 -1.15 30.01 -16.20
C PRO A 175 -0.30 29.54 -17.38
N ASP A 176 0.95 29.99 -17.46
CA ASP A 176 1.92 29.56 -18.46
C ASP A 176 2.40 28.11 -18.26
N GLY A 177 2.18 27.54 -17.07
CA GLY A 177 2.55 26.19 -16.66
C GLY A 177 3.73 26.15 -15.70
N THR A 178 4.41 27.27 -15.46
CA THR A 178 5.57 27.32 -14.55
C THR A 178 5.15 27.26 -13.09
N LEU A 179 6.09 26.89 -12.21
CA LEU A 179 5.89 26.96 -10.76
C LEU A 179 6.37 28.31 -10.23
N GLY A 180 5.54 28.94 -9.40
CA GLY A 180 5.95 30.04 -8.55
C GLY A 180 6.98 29.60 -7.50
N PRO A 181 7.59 30.55 -6.77
CA PRO A 181 8.55 30.23 -5.72
C PRO A 181 7.93 29.32 -4.66
N GLU A 182 8.76 28.46 -4.06
CA GLU A 182 8.32 27.58 -2.97
C GLU A 182 7.96 28.42 -1.74
N ARG A 183 6.76 28.18 -1.20
CA ARG A 183 6.35 28.64 0.13
C ARG A 183 6.37 27.46 1.09
N GLU A 184 7.28 27.47 2.04
CA GLU A 184 7.35 26.43 3.06
C GLU A 184 6.28 26.62 4.15
N ILE A 185 5.64 25.53 4.57
CA ILE A 185 4.79 25.54 5.76
C ILE A 185 5.69 25.58 7.00
N ASN A 186 5.47 26.58 7.84
CA ASN A 186 6.22 26.85 9.08
C ASN A 186 5.27 26.86 10.29
N GLY A 187 5.82 27.03 11.50
CA GLY A 187 5.06 27.17 12.76
C GLY A 187 4.93 25.87 13.57
N TYR A 188 5.30 24.73 13.00
CA TYR A 188 5.54 23.50 13.76
C TYR A 188 6.99 23.38 14.22
N PRO A 189 7.29 22.59 15.27
CA PRO A 189 8.63 22.45 15.81
C PRO A 189 9.64 21.85 14.83
N ASP A 190 10.92 22.27 14.94
CA ASP A 190 12.01 21.67 14.18
C ASP A 190 12.14 20.16 14.44
N GLY A 191 12.52 19.41 13.40
CA GLY A 191 12.61 17.95 13.49
C GLY A 191 11.25 17.22 13.49
N ALA A 192 10.15 17.93 13.24
CA ALA A 192 8.83 17.34 13.09
C ALA A 192 8.79 16.23 12.01
N LYS A 193 8.15 15.12 12.35
CA LYS A 193 7.85 14.00 11.45
C LYS A 193 6.40 14.11 11.03
N ILE A 194 6.20 14.47 9.77
CA ILE A 194 4.90 14.82 9.22
C ILE A 194 4.23 13.60 8.59
N ASN A 195 2.97 13.36 8.91
CA ASN A 195 2.16 12.24 8.41
C ASN A 195 0.75 12.69 8.02
N PHE A 196 0.08 11.91 7.16
CA PHE A 196 -1.34 12.06 6.82
C PHE A 196 -1.73 13.46 6.30
N VAL A 197 -0.95 14.03 5.36
CA VAL A 197 -1.24 15.35 4.78
C VAL A 197 -2.45 15.28 3.85
N THR A 198 -3.43 16.16 4.05
CA THR A 198 -4.67 16.25 3.24
C THR A 198 -5.14 17.71 3.09
N TRP A 199 -5.80 18.01 1.97
CA TRP A 199 -6.40 19.30 1.69
C TRP A 199 -7.83 19.39 2.24
N SER A 200 -8.22 20.57 2.72
CA SER A 200 -9.64 20.92 2.90
C SER A 200 -10.37 20.86 1.56
N LEU A 201 -11.70 20.73 1.57
CA LEU A 201 -12.47 20.56 0.33
C LEU A 201 -12.34 21.77 -0.61
N ASP A 202 -12.18 22.97 -0.04
CA ASP A 202 -11.95 24.24 -0.75
C ASP A 202 -10.48 24.57 -1.02
N GLY A 203 -9.53 23.74 -0.56
CA GLY A 203 -8.10 23.93 -0.80
C GLY A 203 -7.42 25.05 0.00
N LYS A 204 -8.13 25.71 0.94
CA LYS A 204 -7.56 26.82 1.72
C LYS A 204 -6.73 26.36 2.92
N HIS A 205 -6.95 25.14 3.38
CA HIS A 205 -6.32 24.59 4.56
C HIS A 205 -5.71 23.21 4.29
N LEU A 206 -4.63 22.92 5.00
CA LEU A 206 -4.05 21.58 5.09
C LEU A 206 -4.32 21.04 6.48
N ALA A 207 -4.64 19.75 6.57
CA ALA A 207 -4.57 19.00 7.81
C ALA A 207 -3.49 17.93 7.69
N PHE A 208 -2.73 17.74 8.77
CA PHE A 208 -1.67 16.74 8.85
C PHE A 208 -1.44 16.39 10.32
N SER A 209 -0.61 15.40 10.56
CA SER A 209 -0.19 15.02 11.90
C SER A 209 1.31 15.15 12.06
N ILE A 210 1.73 15.44 13.29
CA ILE A 210 3.13 15.54 13.66
C ILE A 210 3.42 14.60 14.83
N ARG A 211 4.60 13.99 14.79
CA ARG A 211 5.31 13.49 15.97
C ARG A 211 6.76 14.00 15.97
N PHE A 212 7.41 13.98 17.13
CA PHE A 212 8.81 14.36 17.30
C PHE A 212 9.57 13.26 18.03
N ASP A 213 10.89 13.27 17.95
CA ASP A 213 11.73 12.41 18.79
C ASP A 213 11.81 12.99 20.21
N GLU A 214 11.82 12.10 21.20
CA GLU A 214 12.05 12.42 22.61
C GLU A 214 13.49 12.02 23.02
N GLU A 215 13.97 12.54 24.15
CA GLU A 215 15.36 12.36 24.62
C GLU A 215 15.78 10.89 24.80
N ASP A 216 14.82 9.99 25.04
CA ASP A 216 15.01 8.55 25.23
C ASP A 216 15.05 7.74 23.91
N ASN A 217 15.32 8.40 22.77
CA ASN A 217 15.25 7.81 21.41
C ASN A 217 13.87 7.23 21.05
N SER A 218 12.84 7.65 21.74
CA SER A 218 11.47 7.32 21.40
C SER A 218 10.81 8.44 20.58
N SER A 219 9.52 8.31 20.27
CA SER A 219 8.77 9.39 19.66
C SER A 219 7.50 9.71 20.42
N SER A 220 7.14 10.98 20.37
CA SER A 220 5.89 11.47 20.91
C SER A 220 4.69 10.79 20.25
N LYS A 221 3.54 10.85 20.91
CA LYS A 221 2.26 10.56 20.27
C LYS A 221 1.96 11.58 19.18
N LEU A 222 1.12 11.18 18.22
CA LEU A 222 0.74 12.06 17.12
C LEU A 222 -0.27 13.11 17.60
N ARG A 223 -0.10 14.33 17.11
CA ARG A 223 -1.09 15.41 17.22
C ARG A 223 -1.49 15.90 15.84
N VAL A 224 -2.74 16.31 15.70
CA VAL A 224 -3.25 16.89 14.45
C VAL A 224 -2.92 18.38 14.41
N TRP A 225 -2.42 18.82 13.27
CA TRP A 225 -2.06 20.19 12.94
C TRP A 225 -2.82 20.64 11.70
N VAL A 226 -3.06 21.94 11.63
CA VAL A 226 -3.67 22.59 10.48
C VAL A 226 -2.82 23.75 10.03
N ALA A 227 -2.70 23.93 8.71
CA ALA A 227 -1.99 25.05 8.13
C ALA A 227 -2.88 25.85 7.18
N ASN A 228 -2.73 27.17 7.22
CA ASN A 228 -3.33 28.06 6.25
C ASN A 228 -2.43 28.11 5.00
N VAL A 229 -2.99 27.75 3.84
CA VAL A 229 -2.25 27.60 2.58
C VAL A 229 -1.71 28.94 2.05
N GLU A 230 -2.44 30.02 2.29
CA GLU A 230 -2.03 31.36 1.83
C GLU A 230 -0.85 31.91 2.62
N THR A 231 -0.91 31.79 3.95
CA THR A 231 0.11 32.36 4.85
C THR A 231 1.28 31.40 5.10
N GLY A 232 1.10 30.11 4.87
CA GLY A 232 2.09 29.08 5.20
C GLY A 232 2.22 28.79 6.71
N GLN A 233 1.32 29.32 7.55
CA GLN A 233 1.40 29.17 9.00
C GLN A 233 0.62 27.96 9.49
N ALA A 234 1.27 27.08 10.24
CA ALA A 234 0.71 25.91 10.89
C ALA A 234 0.50 26.13 12.39
N ARG A 235 -0.51 25.45 12.94
CA ARG A 235 -0.78 25.39 14.38
C ARG A 235 -1.42 24.04 14.76
N PRO A 236 -1.38 23.65 16.04
CA PRO A 236 -2.18 22.52 16.52
C PRO A 236 -3.67 22.75 16.25
N LEU A 237 -4.38 21.68 15.88
CA LEU A 237 -5.84 21.71 15.74
C LEU A 237 -6.51 21.86 17.11
N PHE A 238 -6.05 21.08 18.09
CA PHE A 238 -6.57 21.08 19.45
C PHE A 238 -5.81 22.09 20.32
N GLN A 239 -6.56 22.93 21.05
CA GLN A 239 -5.97 23.83 22.05
C GLN A 239 -5.40 23.04 23.24
N SER A 240 -6.06 21.94 23.63
CA SER A 240 -5.57 21.04 24.67
C SER A 240 -4.38 20.22 24.15
N PRO A 241 -3.23 20.23 24.85
CA PRO A 241 -2.08 19.41 24.46
C PRO A 241 -2.29 17.92 24.75
N ASN A 242 -3.37 17.53 25.44
CA ASN A 242 -3.62 16.15 25.87
C ASN A 242 -4.47 15.34 24.90
N VAL A 243 -4.86 15.93 23.76
CA VAL A 243 -5.57 15.20 22.70
C VAL A 243 -4.55 14.64 21.71
N TYR A 244 -4.53 13.32 21.61
CA TYR A 244 -3.61 12.59 20.74
C TYR A 244 -4.40 11.77 19.72
N LEU A 245 -3.86 11.68 18.51
CA LEU A 245 -4.42 10.88 17.43
C LEU A 245 -4.20 9.39 17.70
N ASN A 246 -5.24 8.58 17.51
CA ASN A 246 -5.09 7.14 17.35
C ASN A 246 -4.91 6.83 15.86
N ALA A 247 -3.72 6.36 15.45
CA ALA A 247 -3.41 6.05 14.06
C ALA A 247 -3.17 4.55 13.82
N VAL A 248 -3.91 3.70 14.55
CA VAL A 248 -3.92 2.25 14.34
C VAL A 248 -4.75 1.87 13.11
N PHE A 249 -5.86 2.58 12.85
CA PHE A 249 -6.72 2.44 11.66
C PHE A 249 -6.86 3.79 10.94
N ASP A 250 -8.10 4.26 10.68
CA ASP A 250 -8.37 5.59 10.12
C ASP A 250 -8.02 6.67 11.15
N THR A 251 -7.56 7.82 10.66
CA THR A 251 -6.99 8.89 11.48
C THR A 251 -7.93 10.08 11.61
N PHE A 252 -8.15 10.79 10.51
CA PHE A 252 -9.07 11.92 10.44
C PHE A 252 -9.53 12.18 9.01
N VAL A 253 -10.70 12.80 8.88
CA VAL A 253 -11.31 13.16 7.59
C VAL A 253 -11.97 14.54 7.68
N TRP A 254 -11.91 15.32 6.61
CA TRP A 254 -12.69 16.55 6.50
C TRP A 254 -14.16 16.20 6.31
N VAL A 255 -15.03 16.70 7.18
CA VAL A 255 -16.48 16.57 7.02
C VAL A 255 -17.09 17.79 6.32
N ASP A 256 -16.39 18.93 6.38
CA ASP A 256 -16.66 20.16 5.65
C ASP A 256 -15.35 20.96 5.42
N ASN A 257 -15.43 22.23 5.00
CA ASN A 257 -14.25 23.09 4.74
C ASN A 257 -13.45 23.49 6.01
N SER A 258 -14.03 23.32 7.18
CA SER A 258 -13.59 23.88 8.46
C SER A 258 -13.64 22.92 9.64
N THR A 259 -14.16 21.70 9.44
CA THR A 259 -14.30 20.70 10.50
C THR A 259 -13.69 19.37 10.08
N LEU A 260 -12.91 18.81 11.00
CA LEU A 260 -12.33 17.47 10.90
C LEU A 260 -13.06 16.53 11.86
N LEU A 261 -13.35 15.31 11.41
CA LEU A 261 -13.67 14.19 12.28
C LEU A 261 -12.38 13.43 12.57
N VAL A 262 -12.01 13.32 13.85
CA VAL A 262 -10.71 12.79 14.30
C VAL A 262 -10.91 11.54 15.17
N CYS A 263 -10.15 10.47 14.90
CA CYS A 263 -9.98 9.33 15.80
C CYS A 263 -8.97 9.69 16.90
N ALA A 264 -9.45 10.13 18.05
CA ALA A 264 -8.60 10.43 19.20
C ALA A 264 -8.41 9.21 20.10
N ILE A 265 -7.28 9.15 20.81
CA ILE A 265 -7.11 8.22 21.92
C ILE A 265 -8.13 8.61 23.01
N PRO A 266 -8.99 7.68 23.50
CA PRO A 266 -9.99 8.01 24.51
C PRO A 266 -9.37 8.57 25.78
N SER A 267 -9.92 9.66 26.30
CA SER A 267 -9.53 10.23 27.60
C SER A 267 -9.79 9.26 28.75
N SER A 268 -10.77 8.36 28.58
CA SER A 268 -11.18 7.32 29.53
C SER A 268 -10.40 6.00 29.43
N ARG A 269 -9.39 5.88 28.55
CA ARG A 269 -8.70 4.61 28.25
C ARG A 269 -8.10 3.90 29.46
N GLY A 270 -7.67 4.64 30.48
CA GLY A 270 -7.00 4.09 31.66
C GLY A 270 -5.58 3.59 31.38
N ASP A 271 -5.06 2.78 32.33
CA ASP A 271 -3.70 2.22 32.27
C ASP A 271 -3.61 1.06 31.27
N LEU A 272 -2.38 0.78 30.82
CA LEU A 272 -2.07 -0.37 29.98
C LEU A 272 -2.52 -1.68 30.68
N PRO A 273 -3.21 -2.60 29.97
CA PRO A 273 -3.55 -3.90 30.53
C PRO A 273 -2.31 -4.62 31.08
N LYS A 274 -2.46 -5.30 32.20
CA LYS A 274 -1.38 -6.07 32.83
C LYS A 274 -1.55 -7.53 32.51
N LYS A 275 -0.48 -8.16 32.01
CA LYS A 275 -0.50 -9.59 31.71
C LYS A 275 -0.76 -10.39 32.99
N PRO A 276 -1.83 -11.19 33.06
CA PRO A 276 -2.12 -11.97 34.25
C PRO A 276 -1.06 -13.07 34.44
N LEU A 277 -0.69 -13.34 35.68
CA LEU A 277 0.26 -14.42 36.02
C LEU A 277 -0.32 -15.81 35.76
N VAL A 278 -1.65 -15.92 35.83
CA VAL A 278 -2.40 -17.15 35.61
C VAL A 278 -3.39 -16.87 34.47
N PRO A 279 -3.39 -17.66 33.39
CA PRO A 279 -4.41 -17.54 32.35
C PRO A 279 -5.82 -17.67 32.94
N SER A 280 -6.76 -16.88 32.43
CA SER A 280 -8.17 -16.89 32.84
C SER A 280 -8.85 -18.25 32.61
N GLY A 281 -8.41 -18.99 31.59
CA GLY A 281 -8.89 -20.34 31.29
C GLY A 281 -8.09 -21.03 30.18
N PRO A 282 -8.38 -22.31 29.92
CA PRO A 282 -7.83 -23.01 28.77
C PRO A 282 -8.43 -22.47 27.46
N LYS A 283 -7.61 -22.42 26.40
CA LYS A 283 -8.15 -22.25 25.05
C LYS A 283 -8.84 -23.53 24.62
N ILE A 284 -10.14 -23.46 24.38
CA ILE A 284 -10.92 -24.59 23.90
C ILE A 284 -11.09 -24.45 22.39
N GLN A 285 -10.57 -25.44 21.65
CA GLN A 285 -10.89 -25.65 20.24
C GLN A 285 -11.64 -26.98 20.15
N SER A 286 -12.84 -26.97 19.58
CA SER A 286 -13.65 -28.17 19.39
C SER A 286 -13.77 -28.47 17.90
N ASN A 287 -13.53 -29.73 17.54
CA ASN A 287 -13.80 -30.28 16.21
C ASN A 287 -15.07 -31.14 16.18
N GLU A 288 -15.91 -31.09 17.22
CA GLU A 288 -17.12 -31.91 17.35
C GLU A 288 -18.11 -31.67 16.19
N GLN A 289 -18.11 -30.45 15.64
CA GLN A 289 -18.91 -30.09 14.45
C GLN A 289 -18.35 -30.69 13.15
N LYS A 290 -17.14 -31.29 13.16
CA LYS A 290 -16.43 -31.88 12.01
C LYS A 290 -16.28 -30.93 10.81
N ASN A 291 -16.35 -29.62 11.04
CA ASN A 291 -16.11 -28.61 10.02
C ASN A 291 -14.62 -28.56 9.69
N VAL A 292 -14.25 -28.91 8.46
CA VAL A 292 -12.87 -28.80 7.98
C VAL A 292 -12.64 -27.38 7.48
N ILE A 293 -12.06 -26.53 8.34
CA ILE A 293 -11.69 -25.17 7.99
C ILE A 293 -10.18 -25.15 7.68
N GLN A 294 -9.84 -25.06 6.39
CA GLN A 294 -8.46 -24.79 6.00
C GLN A 294 -8.19 -23.30 6.18
N VAL A 295 -7.08 -22.96 6.85
CA VAL A 295 -6.70 -21.58 7.11
C VAL A 295 -5.31 -21.34 6.51
N ARG A 296 -5.08 -20.13 5.98
CA ARG A 296 -3.74 -19.71 5.56
C ARG A 296 -2.87 -19.48 6.80
N THR A 297 -1.56 -19.60 6.65
CA THR A 297 -0.64 -19.17 7.71
C THR A 297 -0.73 -17.65 7.86
N PHE A 298 -1.14 -17.20 9.05
CA PHE A 298 -1.14 -15.79 9.42
C PHE A 298 -0.09 -15.55 10.51
N GLN A 299 0.57 -14.40 10.44
CA GLN A 299 1.55 -13.95 11.43
C GLN A 299 0.92 -12.95 12.39
N ASP A 300 1.59 -12.71 13.53
CA ASP A 300 1.26 -11.63 14.47
C ASP A 300 -0.19 -11.67 14.99
N LEU A 301 -0.77 -12.88 15.09
CA LEU A 301 -2.13 -13.12 15.61
C LEU A 301 -2.20 -12.93 17.12
N LEU A 302 -3.42 -12.69 17.62
CA LEU A 302 -3.71 -12.67 19.05
C LEU A 302 -3.41 -14.04 19.68
N LYS A 303 -2.80 -14.04 20.86
CA LYS A 303 -2.38 -15.27 21.55
C LYS A 303 -3.18 -15.60 22.79
N ASP A 304 -3.94 -14.70 23.37
CA ASP A 304 -4.73 -14.94 24.59
C ASP A 304 -5.69 -13.76 24.82
N GLU A 305 -6.50 -13.83 25.88
CA GLU A 305 -7.40 -12.73 26.27
C GLU A 305 -6.64 -11.45 26.64
N TYR A 306 -5.40 -11.56 27.12
CA TYR A 306 -4.56 -10.39 27.36
C TYR A 306 -4.21 -9.68 26.06
N ASP A 307 -3.88 -10.41 24.99
CA ASP A 307 -3.69 -9.82 23.66
C ASP A 307 -4.99 -9.19 23.12
N GLU A 308 -6.18 -9.72 23.44
CA GLU A 308 -7.46 -9.06 23.11
C GLU A 308 -7.61 -7.73 23.83
N ASP A 309 -7.37 -7.69 25.14
CA ASP A 309 -7.41 -6.47 25.94
C ASP A 309 -6.39 -5.43 25.45
N LEU A 310 -5.20 -5.90 25.06
CA LEU A 310 -4.15 -5.05 24.51
C LEU A 310 -4.53 -4.51 23.13
N PHE A 311 -5.18 -5.33 22.30
CA PHE A 311 -5.71 -4.88 21.01
C PHE A 311 -6.79 -3.82 21.21
N ASP A 312 -7.76 -4.04 22.10
CA ASP A 312 -8.77 -3.04 22.46
C ASP A 312 -8.13 -1.74 22.97
N TYR A 313 -7.15 -1.84 23.87
CA TYR A 313 -6.46 -0.69 24.44
C TYR A 313 -5.81 0.21 23.37
N TYR A 314 -5.12 -0.39 22.39
CA TYR A 314 -4.44 0.40 21.35
C TYR A 314 -5.38 0.81 20.21
N ALA A 315 -6.34 -0.02 19.84
CA ALA A 315 -7.16 0.18 18.65
C ALA A 315 -8.44 1.00 18.90
N THR A 316 -8.90 1.09 20.15
CA THR A 316 -10.08 1.89 20.50
C THR A 316 -9.82 3.38 20.32
N SER A 317 -10.76 4.05 19.65
CA SER A 317 -10.73 5.50 19.42
C SER A 317 -12.03 6.14 19.90
N GLN A 318 -11.93 7.36 20.43
CA GLN A 318 -13.06 8.27 20.59
C GLN A 318 -13.13 9.14 19.34
N LEU A 319 -14.29 9.24 18.70
CA LEU A 319 -14.47 10.16 17.58
C LEU A 319 -14.71 11.58 18.10
N VAL A 320 -14.00 12.55 17.54
CA VAL A 320 -14.06 13.96 17.92
C VAL A 320 -14.23 14.82 16.67
N LEU A 321 -15.34 15.56 16.59
CA LEU A 321 -15.48 16.67 15.66
C LEU A 321 -14.66 17.85 16.18
N ALA A 322 -13.78 18.38 15.35
CA ALA A 322 -12.89 19.49 15.69
C ALA A 322 -12.89 20.52 14.58
N SER A 323 -13.39 21.71 14.89
CA SER A 323 -13.45 22.84 13.98
C SER A 323 -12.19 23.69 14.05
N LEU A 324 -11.87 24.41 12.98
CA LEU A 324 -10.65 25.22 12.90
C LEU A 324 -10.61 26.35 13.93
N ASP A 325 -11.75 26.84 14.41
CA ASP A 325 -11.82 27.83 15.48
C ASP A 325 -11.42 27.28 16.87
N GLY A 326 -11.25 25.95 16.99
CA GLY A 326 -10.92 25.25 18.23
C GLY A 326 -12.12 24.62 18.94
N THR A 327 -13.34 24.76 18.40
CA THR A 327 -14.53 24.08 18.92
C THR A 327 -14.40 22.57 18.74
N THR A 328 -14.73 21.81 19.78
CA THR A 328 -14.66 20.34 19.76
C THR A 328 -15.90 19.68 20.34
N LYS A 329 -16.27 18.52 19.80
CA LYS A 329 -17.40 17.69 20.26
C LYS A 329 -17.09 16.21 20.07
N GLU A 330 -17.13 15.45 21.16
CA GLU A 330 -17.08 13.98 21.08
C GLU A 330 -18.40 13.44 20.49
N ILE A 331 -18.32 12.48 19.57
CA ILE A 331 -19.48 11.82 18.98
C ILE A 331 -19.35 10.30 19.08
N GLY A 332 -20.46 9.61 19.36
CA GLY A 332 -20.46 8.17 19.56
C GLY A 332 -19.67 7.70 20.79
N ASN A 333 -19.78 6.40 21.08
CA ASN A 333 -19.03 5.77 22.17
C ASN A 333 -17.62 5.36 21.69
N PRO A 334 -16.61 5.25 22.57
CA PRO A 334 -15.34 4.66 22.20
C PRO A 334 -15.51 3.26 21.59
N ALA A 335 -14.92 3.03 20.41
CA ALA A 335 -14.92 1.74 19.75
C ALA A 335 -13.68 1.55 18.87
N VAL A 336 -13.43 0.33 18.40
CA VAL A 336 -12.39 0.06 17.41
C VAL A 336 -12.89 0.48 16.03
N TYR A 337 -12.89 1.79 15.78
CA TYR A 337 -13.25 2.37 14.50
C TYR A 337 -12.19 2.05 13.44
N THR A 338 -12.66 1.59 12.27
CA THR A 338 -11.80 1.12 11.17
C THR A 338 -11.97 1.90 9.88
N SER A 339 -13.08 2.63 9.72
CA SER A 339 -13.31 3.50 8.57
C SER A 339 -14.25 4.64 8.94
N LEU A 340 -13.95 5.84 8.45
CA LEU A 340 -14.80 7.03 8.53
C LEU A 340 -15.03 7.60 7.12
N ASP A 341 -16.28 7.65 6.70
CA ASP A 341 -16.64 7.98 5.31
C ASP A 341 -17.77 9.01 5.28
N PRO A 342 -17.48 10.31 5.09
CA PRO A 342 -18.50 11.31 4.85
C PRO A 342 -19.24 11.04 3.53
N SER A 343 -20.55 11.26 3.53
CA SER A 343 -21.35 11.21 2.30
C SER A 343 -20.97 12.37 1.38
N PRO A 344 -21.13 12.25 0.04
CA PRO A 344 -20.74 13.32 -0.90
C PRO A 344 -21.42 14.67 -0.61
N ASP A 345 -22.64 14.66 -0.08
CA ASP A 345 -23.40 15.84 0.31
C ASP A 345 -23.16 16.29 1.76
N GLN A 346 -22.20 15.69 2.47
CA GLN A 346 -21.75 16.08 3.82
C GLN A 346 -22.85 16.00 4.89
N LYS A 347 -23.90 15.21 4.66
CA LYS A 347 -25.02 15.04 5.60
C LYS A 347 -24.82 13.86 6.54
N TYR A 348 -24.19 12.80 6.05
CA TYR A 348 -24.00 11.56 6.80
C TYR A 348 -22.55 11.12 6.87
N LEU A 349 -22.30 10.20 7.80
CA LEU A 349 -21.08 9.46 7.99
C LEU A 349 -21.42 7.98 7.91
N LEU A 350 -20.71 7.24 7.06
CA LEU A 350 -20.67 5.80 7.12
C LEU A 350 -19.50 5.40 8.01
N VAL A 351 -19.81 4.75 9.13
CA VAL A 351 -18.85 4.41 10.18
C VAL A 351 -18.71 2.90 10.25
N SER A 352 -17.49 2.39 10.14
CA SER A 352 -17.18 0.97 10.32
C SER A 352 -16.41 0.74 11.61
N SER A 353 -16.80 -0.27 12.39
CA SER A 353 -16.09 -0.67 13.60
C SER A 353 -15.93 -2.19 13.70
N ILE A 354 -14.97 -2.62 14.53
CA ILE A 354 -14.74 -4.01 14.91
C ILE A 354 -15.14 -4.19 16.38
N HIS A 355 -15.71 -5.34 16.73
CA HIS A 355 -16.04 -5.70 18.11
C HIS A 355 -15.79 -7.17 18.39
N ARG A 356 -15.79 -7.54 19.68
CA ARG A 356 -15.65 -8.92 20.15
C ARG A 356 -16.85 -9.79 19.71
N PRO A 357 -16.69 -11.13 19.64
CA PRO A 357 -15.48 -11.90 19.95
C PRO A 357 -14.38 -11.77 18.89
N TYR A 358 -13.12 -11.75 19.32
CA TYR A 358 -11.97 -11.81 18.43
C TYR A 358 -11.55 -13.26 18.16
N SER A 359 -10.60 -13.42 17.24
CA SER A 359 -10.04 -14.71 16.91
C SER A 359 -8.54 -14.75 17.14
N PHE A 360 -8.08 -15.90 17.62
CA PHE A 360 -6.67 -16.26 17.75
C PHE A 360 -6.09 -16.94 16.50
N THR A 361 -6.92 -17.15 15.46
CA THR A 361 -6.55 -17.93 14.26
C THR A 361 -6.58 -17.11 12.97
N VAL A 362 -7.24 -15.96 12.97
CA VAL A 362 -7.36 -15.07 11.81
C VAL A 362 -7.05 -13.60 12.17
N PRO A 363 -6.59 -12.78 11.23
CA PRO A 363 -6.29 -11.37 11.50
C PRO A 363 -7.57 -10.53 11.65
N CYS A 364 -7.43 -9.30 12.16
CA CYS A 364 -8.53 -8.38 12.48
C CYS A 364 -9.49 -8.11 11.32
N GLY A 365 -9.01 -8.20 10.07
CA GLY A 365 -9.85 -8.09 8.87
C GLY A 365 -10.94 -9.16 8.76
N ARG A 366 -10.90 -10.20 9.59
CA ARG A 366 -11.91 -11.28 9.70
C ARG A 366 -12.67 -11.25 11.02
N PHE A 367 -12.43 -10.29 11.92
CA PHE A 367 -13.22 -10.13 13.15
C PHE A 367 -14.64 -9.64 12.85
N PRO A 368 -15.58 -9.72 13.81
CA PRO A 368 -16.90 -9.13 13.67
C PRO A 368 -16.80 -7.66 13.26
N LYS A 369 -17.67 -7.25 12.32
CA LYS A 369 -17.64 -5.91 11.73
C LYS A 369 -19.03 -5.31 11.75
N LYS A 370 -19.15 -4.17 12.41
CA LYS A 370 -20.36 -3.35 12.40
C LYS A 370 -20.20 -2.20 11.41
N VAL A 371 -21.27 -1.88 10.68
CA VAL A 371 -21.34 -0.72 9.78
C VAL A 371 -22.62 0.05 10.06
N GLU A 372 -22.50 1.35 10.31
CA GLU A 372 -23.60 2.22 10.70
C GLU A 372 -23.58 3.51 9.89
N VAL A 373 -24.76 4.11 9.71
CA VAL A 373 -24.92 5.45 9.15
C VAL A 373 -25.29 6.38 10.29
N TRP A 374 -24.53 7.46 10.44
CA TRP A 374 -24.80 8.55 11.36
C TRP A 374 -24.96 9.86 10.58
N THR A 375 -25.59 10.86 11.18
CA THR A 375 -25.50 12.23 10.68
C THR A 375 -24.08 12.78 10.92
N THR A 376 -23.66 13.81 10.19
CA THR A 376 -22.34 14.43 10.38
C THR A 376 -22.15 15.07 11.76
N ASP A 377 -23.22 15.46 12.46
CA ASP A 377 -23.17 15.93 13.85
C ASP A 377 -23.13 14.79 14.90
N GLY A 378 -23.11 13.54 14.44
CA GLY A 378 -22.86 12.35 15.24
C GLY A 378 -24.09 11.64 15.81
N LYS A 379 -25.29 11.87 15.25
CA LYS A 379 -26.49 11.15 15.65
C LYS A 379 -26.60 9.84 14.86
N PHE A 380 -26.85 8.74 15.55
CA PHE A 380 -27.12 7.46 14.90
C PHE A 380 -28.38 7.55 14.04
N VAL A 381 -28.31 7.05 12.80
CA VAL A 381 -29.44 6.98 11.87
C VAL A 381 -29.91 5.53 11.75
N ARG A 382 -29.01 4.63 11.33
CA ARG A 382 -29.31 3.19 11.24
C ARG A 382 -28.07 2.32 11.16
N GLU A 383 -28.27 1.04 11.48
CA GLU A 383 -27.29 -0.02 11.23
C GLU A 383 -27.45 -0.54 9.78
N ILE A 384 -26.34 -0.76 9.09
CA ILE A 384 -26.30 -1.39 7.77
C ILE A 384 -26.08 -2.89 7.89
N CYS A 385 -25.11 -3.29 8.72
CA CYS A 385 -24.88 -4.69 9.04
C CYS A 385 -24.04 -4.86 10.32
N ASP A 386 -24.25 -5.98 10.99
CA ASP A 386 -23.33 -6.58 11.97
C ASP A 386 -22.89 -7.96 11.43
N LEU A 387 -21.68 -8.01 10.86
CA LEU A 387 -21.14 -9.21 10.25
C LEU A 387 -20.41 -10.04 11.30
N PRO A 388 -20.67 -11.35 11.41
CA PRO A 388 -20.02 -12.19 12.41
C PRO A 388 -18.53 -12.43 12.11
N LEU A 389 -17.85 -13.00 13.10
CA LEU A 389 -16.49 -13.53 12.96
C LEU A 389 -16.42 -14.50 11.77
N ALA A 390 -15.41 -14.34 10.90
CA ALA A 390 -15.30 -15.11 9.65
C ALA A 390 -14.04 -15.98 9.62
N GLU A 391 -13.94 -16.94 10.52
CA GLU A 391 -12.88 -17.95 10.50
C GLU A 391 -13.01 -18.93 9.32
N ASP A 392 -14.24 -19.14 8.84
CA ASP A 392 -14.64 -20.17 7.87
C ASP A 392 -14.48 -19.78 6.39
N ILE A 393 -13.87 -18.63 6.06
CA ILE A 393 -13.69 -18.24 4.64
C ILE A 393 -12.77 -19.25 3.94
N PRO A 394 -13.25 -19.97 2.89
CA PRO A 394 -12.47 -20.99 2.21
C PRO A 394 -11.14 -20.46 1.62
N ILE A 395 -10.13 -21.32 1.54
CA ILE A 395 -8.81 -20.93 0.99
C ILE A 395 -8.79 -20.80 -0.54
N ALA A 396 -9.80 -21.35 -1.22
CA ALA A 396 -9.93 -21.28 -2.66
C ALA A 396 -9.87 -19.83 -3.11
N ILE A 397 -9.00 -19.54 -4.08
CA ILE A 397 -8.79 -18.17 -4.54
C ILE A 397 -10.12 -17.65 -5.13
N SER A 398 -10.41 -16.37 -4.88
CA SER A 398 -11.72 -15.72 -5.10
C SER A 398 -12.83 -16.04 -4.10
N SER A 399 -12.56 -16.80 -3.03
CA SER A 399 -13.49 -16.93 -1.90
C SER A 399 -13.54 -15.65 -1.06
N VAL A 400 -14.71 -15.37 -0.48
CA VAL A 400 -15.01 -14.13 0.23
C VAL A 400 -15.84 -14.39 1.48
N ARG A 401 -15.94 -13.39 2.36
CA ARG A 401 -16.86 -13.41 3.52
C ARG A 401 -18.32 -13.42 3.04
N LYS A 402 -19.19 -14.11 3.76
CA LYS A 402 -20.66 -14.08 3.59
C LYS A 402 -21.26 -12.73 4.02
N GLY A 403 -22.42 -12.39 3.47
CA GLY A 403 -23.14 -11.14 3.77
C GLY A 403 -22.62 -9.92 3.01
N MET A 404 -22.96 -8.73 3.50
CA MET A 404 -22.64 -7.45 2.86
C MET A 404 -21.13 -7.18 2.80
N ARG A 405 -20.61 -6.93 1.61
CA ARG A 405 -19.20 -6.59 1.37
C ARG A 405 -19.08 -5.28 0.59
N ASN A 406 -17.93 -4.62 0.71
CA ASN A 406 -17.61 -3.41 -0.04
C ASN A 406 -18.70 -2.30 0.07
N ILE A 407 -19.24 -2.13 1.28
CA ILE A 407 -20.24 -1.09 1.58
C ILE A 407 -19.57 0.28 1.48
N ASN A 408 -20.04 1.14 0.58
CA ASN A 408 -19.51 2.49 0.36
C ASN A 408 -20.61 3.45 -0.11
N TRP A 409 -20.32 4.75 -0.10
CA TRP A 409 -21.13 5.76 -0.79
C TRP A 409 -20.91 5.72 -2.30
N ARG A 410 -21.97 5.95 -3.08
CA ARG A 410 -21.88 6.31 -4.50
C ARG A 410 -21.15 7.64 -4.62
N ALA A 411 -19.99 7.65 -5.27
CA ALA A 411 -19.15 8.85 -5.37
C ALA A 411 -19.81 9.98 -6.18
N ASP A 412 -20.75 9.63 -7.05
CA ASP A 412 -21.49 10.51 -7.96
C ASP A 412 -22.85 10.98 -7.42
N LYS A 413 -23.33 10.41 -6.31
CA LYS A 413 -24.70 10.61 -5.84
C LYS A 413 -24.79 10.93 -4.35
N PRO A 414 -25.51 11.99 -3.93
CA PRO A 414 -25.74 12.32 -2.53
C PRO A 414 -26.28 11.13 -1.73
N SER A 415 -25.75 10.94 -0.51
CA SER A 415 -26.34 10.05 0.52
C SER A 415 -26.83 8.68 0.03
N THR A 416 -26.19 8.07 -0.97
CA THR A 416 -26.63 6.79 -1.54
C THR A 416 -25.56 5.73 -1.34
N LEU A 417 -25.90 4.64 -0.66
CA LEU A 417 -25.01 3.52 -0.39
C LEU A 417 -25.08 2.49 -1.51
N TYR A 418 -24.00 1.75 -1.68
CA TYR A 418 -23.98 0.50 -2.44
C TYR A 418 -23.12 -0.56 -1.74
N TRP A 419 -23.41 -1.83 -2.00
CA TRP A 419 -22.62 -2.96 -1.51
C TRP A 419 -22.77 -4.17 -2.44
N ALA A 420 -21.93 -5.19 -2.23
CA ALA A 420 -22.01 -6.45 -2.95
C ALA A 420 -22.26 -7.62 -2.00
N GLU A 421 -23.11 -8.56 -2.40
CA GLU A 421 -23.36 -9.81 -1.69
C GLU A 421 -23.11 -11.02 -2.59
N THR A 422 -22.57 -12.06 -1.98
CA THR A 422 -22.25 -13.29 -2.69
C THR A 422 -23.41 -14.28 -2.67
N GLN A 423 -23.59 -14.98 -3.79
CA GLN A 423 -24.63 -16.01 -3.99
C GLN A 423 -24.08 -17.44 -3.89
N ASP A 424 -22.75 -17.62 -3.87
CA ASP A 424 -22.08 -18.92 -3.70
C ASP A 424 -21.75 -19.23 -2.22
N GLY A 425 -22.40 -18.53 -1.29
CA GLY A 425 -22.08 -18.60 0.13
C GLY A 425 -20.65 -18.17 0.46
N GLY A 426 -19.96 -17.48 -0.47
CA GLY A 426 -18.58 -17.05 -0.33
C GLY A 426 -17.54 -18.09 -0.72
N ASP A 427 -17.95 -19.32 -1.10
CA ASP A 427 -17.03 -20.38 -1.54
C ASP A 427 -16.86 -20.35 -3.06
N ALA A 428 -15.65 -20.03 -3.51
CA ALA A 428 -15.33 -20.01 -4.94
C ALA A 428 -15.40 -21.38 -5.64
N LYS A 429 -15.55 -22.49 -4.91
CA LYS A 429 -15.77 -23.83 -5.48
C LYS A 429 -17.23 -24.09 -5.83
N VAL A 430 -18.16 -23.33 -5.27
CA VAL A 430 -19.59 -23.50 -5.52
C VAL A 430 -19.94 -22.74 -6.80
N GLU A 431 -20.48 -23.46 -7.79
CA GLU A 431 -20.87 -22.88 -9.07
C GLU A 431 -22.31 -22.36 -9.01
N VAL A 432 -22.49 -21.07 -9.28
CA VAL A 432 -23.78 -20.35 -9.28
C VAL A 432 -23.74 -19.24 -10.32
N SER A 433 -24.92 -18.81 -10.79
CA SER A 433 -25.11 -17.58 -11.58
C SER A 433 -26.43 -16.93 -11.15
N PRO A 434 -26.44 -15.64 -10.77
CA PRO A 434 -25.26 -14.78 -10.59
C PRO A 434 -24.42 -15.22 -9.38
N ARG A 435 -23.14 -14.85 -9.36
CA ARG A 435 -22.21 -15.12 -8.26
C ARG A 435 -22.15 -14.00 -7.24
N ASP A 436 -22.21 -12.76 -7.70
CA ASP A 436 -22.32 -11.57 -6.85
C ASP A 436 -23.49 -10.71 -7.34
N ILE A 437 -24.22 -10.12 -6.38
CA ILE A 437 -25.27 -9.13 -6.64
C ILE A 437 -24.84 -7.82 -5.99
N ILE A 438 -24.96 -6.73 -6.73
CA ILE A 438 -24.68 -5.38 -6.26
C ILE A 438 -26.01 -4.71 -5.93
N TYR A 439 -26.10 -4.16 -4.73
CA TYR A 439 -27.27 -3.44 -4.24
C TYR A 439 -26.97 -1.96 -4.08
N THR A 440 -28.01 -1.13 -4.17
CA THR A 440 -27.96 0.31 -3.89
C THR A 440 -29.17 0.71 -3.05
N GLN A 441 -28.99 1.66 -2.12
CA GLN A 441 -30.07 2.17 -1.28
C GLN A 441 -29.73 3.58 -0.74
N PRO A 442 -30.69 4.50 -0.58
CA PRO A 442 -30.48 5.74 0.15
C PRO A 442 -30.02 5.49 1.60
N ALA A 443 -29.32 6.48 2.19
CA ALA A 443 -28.93 6.47 3.59
C ALA A 443 -30.14 6.29 4.53
N GLU A 444 -31.26 6.94 4.19
CA GLU A 444 -32.54 6.86 4.86
C GLU A 444 -33.62 6.45 3.84
N PRO A 445 -33.83 5.16 3.61
CA PRO A 445 -34.91 4.69 2.75
C PRO A 445 -36.27 4.82 3.46
N LEU A 446 -37.34 4.82 2.68
CA LEU A 446 -38.71 4.81 3.23
C LEU A 446 -38.96 3.51 4.02
N GLU A 447 -39.87 3.58 5.00
CA GLU A 447 -40.20 2.41 5.81
C GLU A 447 -40.65 1.23 4.92
N GLY A 448 -40.01 0.08 5.09
CA GLY A 448 -40.25 -1.13 4.28
C GLY A 448 -39.59 -1.16 2.91
N GLU A 449 -38.95 -0.08 2.45
CA GLU A 449 -38.27 -0.02 1.15
C GLU A 449 -37.06 -0.97 1.12
N GLN A 450 -37.08 -1.89 0.17
CA GLN A 450 -36.02 -2.88 -0.02
C GLN A 450 -34.86 -2.30 -0.84
N PRO A 451 -33.62 -2.75 -0.61
CA PRO A 451 -32.49 -2.38 -1.47
C PRO A 451 -32.74 -2.73 -2.93
N GLU A 452 -32.36 -1.84 -3.83
CA GLU A 452 -32.46 -2.08 -5.26
C GLU A 452 -31.28 -2.90 -5.76
N ILE A 453 -31.51 -3.86 -6.64
CA ILE A 453 -30.43 -4.55 -7.38
C ILE A 453 -29.92 -3.61 -8.46
N LEU A 454 -28.70 -3.13 -8.28
CA LEU A 454 -28.01 -2.31 -9.28
C LEU A 454 -27.49 -3.17 -10.45
N HIS A 455 -26.83 -4.30 -10.15
CA HIS A 455 -26.29 -5.19 -11.18
C HIS A 455 -25.99 -6.59 -10.63
N LYS A 456 -25.94 -7.59 -11.52
CA LYS A 456 -25.67 -9.01 -11.22
C LYS A 456 -24.44 -9.45 -12.02
N LEU A 457 -23.52 -10.16 -11.37
CA LEU A 457 -22.23 -10.56 -11.92
C LEU A 457 -22.08 -12.09 -11.84
N ASP A 458 -21.51 -12.73 -12.86
CA ASP A 458 -21.23 -14.19 -12.81
C ASP A 458 -19.84 -14.51 -12.24
N LEU A 459 -18.96 -13.51 -12.18
CA LEU A 459 -17.64 -13.58 -11.55
C LEU A 459 -17.65 -12.75 -10.26
N ARG A 460 -16.48 -12.66 -9.60
CA ARG A 460 -16.38 -11.96 -8.33
C ARG A 460 -16.30 -10.45 -8.55
N TYR A 461 -17.12 -9.69 -7.82
CA TYR A 461 -17.13 -8.24 -7.83
C TYR A 461 -15.73 -7.64 -7.59
N GLY A 462 -15.33 -6.72 -8.46
CA GLY A 462 -14.01 -6.08 -8.50
C GLY A 462 -14.01 -4.57 -8.24
N GLY A 463 -15.17 -3.91 -8.19
CA GLY A 463 -15.26 -2.46 -7.96
C GLY A 463 -16.25 -1.77 -8.90
N ILE A 464 -16.46 -0.46 -8.70
CA ILE A 464 -17.22 0.41 -9.60
C ILE A 464 -16.47 1.73 -9.74
N SER A 465 -16.31 2.20 -10.99
CA SER A 465 -15.96 3.59 -11.29
C SER A 465 -17.25 4.34 -11.62
N TRP A 466 -17.63 5.27 -10.75
CA TRP A 466 -18.85 6.07 -10.89
C TRP A 466 -18.64 7.23 -11.85
N CYS A 467 -19.62 7.57 -12.68
CA CYS A 467 -19.64 8.83 -13.41
C CYS A 467 -20.81 9.70 -12.92
N ASP A 468 -22.02 9.24 -13.21
CA ASP A 468 -23.31 9.82 -12.84
C ASP A 468 -24.42 8.78 -13.08
N ASP A 469 -25.68 9.17 -12.97
CA ASP A 469 -26.82 8.29 -13.18
C ASP A 469 -26.95 7.72 -14.62
N SER A 470 -26.25 8.29 -15.60
CA SER A 470 -26.21 7.77 -16.98
C SER A 470 -25.12 6.73 -17.22
N LEU A 471 -24.03 6.76 -16.43
CA LEU A 471 -22.83 5.96 -16.68
C LEU A 471 -22.12 5.52 -15.38
N ALA A 472 -21.85 4.23 -15.27
CA ALA A 472 -20.81 3.69 -14.38
C ALA A 472 -20.14 2.47 -15.01
N LEU A 473 -18.88 2.22 -14.63
CA LEU A 473 -18.13 1.03 -15.05
C LEU A 473 -18.03 0.04 -13.88
N VAL A 474 -18.62 -1.14 -14.03
CA VAL A 474 -18.57 -2.21 -13.01
C VAL A 474 -17.53 -3.25 -13.41
N TYR A 475 -16.65 -3.61 -12.49
CA TYR A 475 -15.59 -4.59 -12.74
C TYR A 475 -15.91 -5.91 -12.05
N GLU A 476 -15.62 -7.02 -12.72
CA GLU A 476 -15.61 -8.36 -12.13
C GLU A 476 -14.40 -9.16 -12.61
N SER A 477 -13.95 -10.12 -11.81
CA SER A 477 -12.81 -10.95 -12.15
C SER A 477 -12.89 -12.35 -11.59
N TRP A 478 -12.17 -13.28 -12.22
CA TRP A 478 -12.05 -14.65 -11.76
C TRP A 478 -10.62 -15.16 -11.88
N TYR A 479 -9.98 -15.43 -10.74
CA TYR A 479 -8.57 -15.78 -10.70
C TYR A 479 -8.28 -17.09 -11.45
N LYS A 480 -9.13 -18.11 -11.30
CA LYS A 480 -8.94 -19.45 -11.89
C LYS A 480 -8.75 -19.40 -13.41
N THR A 481 -9.50 -18.54 -14.09
CA THR A 481 -9.47 -18.38 -15.55
C THR A 481 -8.71 -17.13 -15.99
N ARG A 482 -8.24 -16.30 -15.05
CA ARG A 482 -7.67 -14.97 -15.30
C ARG A 482 -8.62 -14.02 -16.02
N ARG A 483 -9.91 -14.36 -16.13
CA ARG A 483 -10.89 -13.54 -16.85
C ARG A 483 -11.23 -12.31 -16.05
N THR A 484 -11.27 -11.17 -16.70
CA THR A 484 -11.78 -9.90 -16.17
C THR A 484 -12.81 -9.35 -17.15
N ARG A 485 -13.91 -8.81 -16.60
CA ARG A 485 -14.97 -8.16 -17.37
C ARG A 485 -15.25 -6.77 -16.81
N THR A 486 -15.44 -5.82 -17.71
CA THR A 486 -15.88 -4.46 -17.40
C THR A 486 -17.24 -4.26 -18.04
N TRP A 487 -18.23 -3.83 -17.25
CA TRP A 487 -19.59 -3.56 -17.69
C TRP A 487 -19.85 -2.07 -17.73
N VAL A 488 -20.60 -1.62 -18.73
CA VAL A 488 -21.25 -0.30 -18.73
C VAL A 488 -22.66 -0.48 -18.17
N ILE A 489 -22.99 0.32 -17.15
CA ILE A 489 -24.35 0.40 -16.60
C ILE A 489 -24.82 1.87 -16.58
N SER A 490 -26.13 2.07 -16.53
CA SER A 490 -26.76 3.37 -16.29
C SER A 490 -27.49 3.35 -14.94
N PRO A 491 -26.83 3.76 -13.84
CA PRO A 491 -27.36 3.56 -12.50
C PRO A 491 -28.71 4.24 -12.19
N GLY A 492 -29.11 5.25 -12.96
CA GLY A 492 -30.36 5.97 -12.78
C GLY A 492 -31.49 5.52 -13.72
N SER A 493 -31.26 4.55 -14.60
CA SER A 493 -32.30 4.07 -15.53
C SER A 493 -32.31 2.55 -15.62
N LYS A 494 -33.47 1.95 -15.34
CA LYS A 494 -33.71 0.51 -15.50
C LYS A 494 -34.01 0.10 -16.94
N ASP A 495 -34.33 1.07 -17.79
CA ASP A 495 -34.68 0.84 -19.20
C ASP A 495 -33.43 0.57 -20.05
N VAL A 496 -32.25 1.00 -19.57
CA VAL A 496 -30.97 0.77 -20.25
C VAL A 496 -30.33 -0.51 -19.71
N SER A 497 -30.30 -1.54 -20.55
CA SER A 497 -29.68 -2.82 -20.18
C SER A 497 -28.15 -2.68 -20.06
N PRO A 498 -27.54 -3.22 -18.98
CA PRO A 498 -26.10 -3.36 -18.87
C PRO A 498 -25.48 -4.06 -20.08
N ARG A 499 -24.28 -3.63 -20.49
CA ARG A 499 -23.51 -4.30 -21.56
C ARG A 499 -22.05 -4.48 -21.18
N VAL A 500 -21.44 -5.53 -21.70
CA VAL A 500 -20.00 -5.76 -21.54
C VAL A 500 -19.25 -4.77 -22.41
N LEU A 501 -18.32 -4.03 -21.79
CA LEU A 501 -17.38 -3.16 -22.48
C LEU A 501 -16.12 -3.91 -22.89
N PHE A 502 -15.53 -4.64 -21.93
CA PHE A 502 -14.31 -5.40 -22.12
C PHE A 502 -14.45 -6.77 -21.48
N ASP A 503 -13.96 -7.80 -22.16
CA ASP A 503 -13.89 -9.18 -21.67
C ASP A 503 -12.57 -9.78 -22.13
N ARG A 504 -11.65 -9.96 -21.18
CA ARG A 504 -10.25 -10.24 -21.49
C ARG A 504 -9.60 -11.08 -20.41
N SER A 505 -8.42 -11.63 -20.72
CA SER A 505 -7.53 -12.21 -19.71
C SER A 505 -6.71 -11.10 -19.05
N SER A 506 -6.67 -11.05 -17.73
CA SER A 506 -5.80 -10.14 -16.98
C SER A 506 -4.29 -10.36 -17.26
N GLU A 507 -3.93 -11.51 -17.82
CA GLU A 507 -2.53 -11.81 -18.19
C GLU A 507 -2.15 -11.29 -19.58
N ASP A 508 -3.12 -11.05 -20.46
CA ASP A 508 -2.91 -10.43 -21.76
C ASP A 508 -2.77 -8.91 -21.59
N VAL A 509 -1.56 -8.44 -21.35
CA VAL A 509 -1.27 -7.01 -21.16
C VAL A 509 -1.25 -6.22 -22.47
N TYR A 510 -1.13 -6.88 -23.63
CA TYR A 510 -1.14 -6.20 -24.94
C TYR A 510 -2.54 -5.73 -25.34
N SER A 511 -3.60 -6.43 -24.92
CA SER A 511 -4.99 -5.99 -25.14
C SER A 511 -5.54 -5.07 -24.04
N ASP A 512 -4.71 -4.64 -23.09
CA ASP A 512 -5.17 -3.83 -21.97
C ASP A 512 -5.66 -2.45 -22.44
N PRO A 513 -6.96 -2.13 -22.28
CA PRO A 513 -7.52 -0.86 -22.74
C PRO A 513 -7.12 0.32 -21.84
N GLY A 514 -6.46 0.07 -20.70
CA GLY A 514 -6.19 1.07 -19.69
C GLY A 514 -7.34 1.24 -18.70
N SER A 515 -7.24 2.27 -17.87
CA SER A 515 -8.22 2.62 -16.85
C SER A 515 -8.84 3.99 -17.12
N PRO A 516 -10.12 4.22 -16.75
CA PRO A 516 -10.73 5.53 -16.90
C PRO A 516 -10.01 6.56 -16.01
N MET A 517 -9.69 7.73 -16.57
CA MET A 517 -9.28 8.86 -15.76
C MET A 517 -10.46 9.40 -14.95
N LEU A 518 -10.18 9.80 -13.71
CA LEU A 518 -11.16 10.35 -12.80
C LEU A 518 -10.94 11.87 -12.64
N ARG A 519 -12.04 12.59 -12.44
CA ARG A 519 -12.13 14.00 -12.05
C ARG A 519 -12.58 14.10 -10.59
N ARG A 520 -12.05 15.09 -9.87
CA ARG A 520 -12.54 15.43 -8.54
C ARG A 520 -13.88 16.17 -8.63
N THR A 521 -14.81 15.88 -7.73
CA THR A 521 -16.08 16.61 -7.60
C THR A 521 -15.93 17.75 -6.57
N PRO A 522 -16.86 18.72 -6.52
CA PRO A 522 -16.91 19.73 -5.45
C PRO A 522 -17.03 19.10 -4.05
N ALA A 523 -17.69 17.95 -3.96
CA ALA A 523 -17.83 17.14 -2.76
C ALA A 523 -16.51 16.47 -2.30
N GLY A 524 -15.44 16.53 -3.09
CA GLY A 524 -14.16 15.86 -2.81
C GLY A 524 -14.12 14.37 -3.12
N THR A 525 -15.18 13.84 -3.74
CA THR A 525 -15.17 12.50 -4.32
C THR A 525 -14.53 12.50 -5.71
N TYR A 526 -14.27 11.31 -6.26
CA TYR A 526 -13.74 11.14 -7.61
C TYR A 526 -14.71 10.33 -8.48
N VAL A 527 -15.00 10.85 -9.67
CA VAL A 527 -15.89 10.23 -10.66
C VAL A 527 -15.20 10.21 -12.03
N ILE A 528 -15.66 9.40 -12.97
CA ILE A 528 -15.11 9.33 -14.33
C ILE A 528 -15.14 10.71 -14.99
N ALA A 529 -14.04 11.09 -15.61
CA ALA A 529 -13.97 12.30 -16.41
C ALA A 529 -14.64 12.09 -17.76
N LYS A 530 -15.89 12.53 -17.89
CA LYS A 530 -16.55 12.65 -19.20
C LYS A 530 -15.93 13.79 -20.00
N ILE A 531 -15.67 13.50 -21.26
CA ILE A 531 -15.09 14.42 -22.22
C ILE A 531 -16.13 14.75 -23.30
N LYS A 532 -16.19 16.01 -23.69
CA LYS A 532 -16.94 16.50 -24.85
C LYS A 532 -15.99 17.01 -25.92
N LYS A 533 -16.33 16.72 -27.17
CA LYS A 533 -15.78 17.40 -28.35
C LYS A 533 -16.77 18.46 -28.77
N GLU A 534 -16.28 19.61 -29.24
CA GLU A 534 -17.17 20.64 -29.79
C GLU A 534 -17.95 20.08 -30.99
N ASN A 535 -19.25 20.37 -31.04
CA ASN A 535 -20.17 19.93 -32.10
C ASN A 535 -20.28 18.39 -32.26
N ASP A 536 -20.04 17.64 -31.19
CA ASP A 536 -20.17 16.18 -31.15
C ASP A 536 -21.13 15.77 -30.01
N GLU A 537 -22.06 14.86 -30.30
CA GLU A 537 -23.02 14.33 -29.32
C GLU A 537 -22.52 13.05 -28.63
N GLY A 538 -21.35 12.55 -29.01
CA GLY A 538 -20.71 11.39 -28.42
C GLY A 538 -20.39 11.58 -26.93
N THR A 539 -20.48 10.48 -26.18
CA THR A 539 -20.07 10.45 -24.76
C THR A 539 -18.69 9.83 -24.67
N TYR A 540 -17.69 10.66 -24.41
CA TYR A 540 -16.30 10.20 -24.36
C TYR A 540 -15.77 10.10 -22.95
N ILE A 541 -14.83 9.18 -22.73
CA ILE A 541 -14.01 9.09 -21.52
C ILE A 541 -12.54 9.00 -21.91
N LEU A 542 -11.64 9.31 -20.97
CA LEU A 542 -10.20 9.11 -21.15
C LEU A 542 -9.78 7.76 -20.57
N LEU A 543 -9.10 6.94 -21.36
CA LEU A 543 -8.47 5.71 -20.90
C LEU A 543 -6.95 5.88 -20.91
N ASN A 544 -6.30 5.70 -19.76
CA ASN A 544 -4.83 5.72 -19.67
C ASN A 544 -4.28 4.34 -19.31
N GLY A 545 -3.16 3.96 -19.92
CA GLY A 545 -2.58 2.63 -19.72
C GLY A 545 -1.07 2.60 -19.94
N SER A 546 -0.44 1.49 -19.54
CA SER A 546 1.00 1.27 -19.74
C SER A 546 1.37 0.97 -21.19
N GLY A 547 0.41 0.58 -22.02
CA GLY A 547 0.58 0.24 -23.44
C GLY A 547 1.67 -0.79 -23.67
N ALA A 548 1.56 -1.96 -23.04
CA ALA A 548 2.52 -3.04 -23.26
C ALA A 548 2.49 -3.48 -24.73
N THR A 549 3.66 -3.53 -25.36
CA THR A 549 3.86 -4.01 -26.74
C THR A 549 5.08 -4.93 -26.81
N SER A 550 5.34 -5.53 -27.97
CA SER A 550 6.58 -6.27 -28.19
C SER A 550 7.84 -5.41 -28.10
N GLU A 551 7.74 -4.08 -28.21
CA GLU A 551 8.85 -3.12 -28.05
C GLU A 551 9.02 -2.66 -26.59
N GLY A 552 8.11 -3.03 -25.69
CA GLY A 552 8.06 -2.60 -24.30
C GLY A 552 6.79 -1.79 -23.99
N ASN A 553 6.72 -1.26 -22.77
CA ASN A 553 5.63 -0.37 -22.36
C ASN A 553 5.76 1.00 -23.05
N ILE A 554 4.72 1.37 -23.78
CA ILE A 554 4.53 2.68 -24.43
C ILE A 554 3.23 3.28 -23.86
N PRO A 555 3.32 4.04 -22.75
CA PRO A 555 2.12 4.56 -22.11
C PRO A 555 1.32 5.48 -23.03
N PHE A 556 0.01 5.49 -22.84
CA PHE A 556 -0.91 6.17 -23.74
C PHE A 556 -2.08 6.82 -23.02
N LEU A 557 -2.77 7.67 -23.77
CA LEU A 557 -4.08 8.21 -23.46
C LEU A 557 -5.00 8.08 -24.69
N ASP A 558 -6.03 7.27 -24.54
CA ASP A 558 -7.07 7.09 -25.55
C ASP A 558 -8.30 7.92 -25.15
N LEU A 559 -8.89 8.59 -26.12
CA LEU A 559 -10.25 9.11 -26.03
C LEU A 559 -11.19 8.03 -26.53
N PHE A 560 -12.08 7.57 -25.66
CA PHE A 560 -12.92 6.40 -25.90
C PHE A 560 -14.39 6.81 -25.97
N ASP A 561 -15.03 6.56 -27.11
CA ASP A 561 -16.48 6.71 -27.24
C ASP A 561 -17.15 5.54 -26.54
N ILE A 562 -17.82 5.82 -25.43
CA ILE A 562 -18.43 4.76 -24.63
C ILE A 562 -19.47 4.00 -25.44
N ASN A 563 -20.26 4.68 -26.27
CA ASN A 563 -21.41 4.12 -26.97
C ASN A 563 -20.99 3.38 -28.23
N ALA A 564 -20.11 3.95 -29.04
CA ALA A 564 -19.61 3.32 -30.26
C ALA A 564 -18.58 2.22 -29.99
N GLY A 565 -17.89 2.26 -28.84
CA GLY A 565 -16.77 1.38 -28.53
C GLY A 565 -15.51 1.66 -29.34
N SER A 566 -15.48 2.77 -30.09
CA SER A 566 -14.33 3.23 -30.85
C SER A 566 -13.39 4.06 -29.96
N LYS A 567 -12.11 4.11 -30.33
CA LYS A 567 -11.09 4.83 -29.58
C LYS A 567 -10.13 5.59 -30.49
N GLU A 568 -9.69 6.74 -30.01
CA GLU A 568 -8.74 7.61 -30.67
C GLU A 568 -7.53 7.83 -29.76
N ARG A 569 -6.32 7.55 -30.26
CA ARG A 569 -5.08 7.83 -29.53
C ARG A 569 -4.81 9.33 -29.54
N ILE A 570 -5.06 10.02 -28.43
CA ILE A 570 -4.86 11.48 -28.35
C ILE A 570 -3.50 11.87 -27.80
N TRP A 571 -2.83 10.97 -27.07
CA TRP A 571 -1.45 11.14 -26.59
C TRP A 571 -0.78 9.78 -26.39
N GLU A 572 0.52 9.71 -26.67
CA GLU A 572 1.36 8.51 -26.51
C GLU A 572 2.78 8.93 -26.11
N SER A 573 3.45 8.12 -25.29
CA SER A 573 4.87 8.27 -24.99
C SER A 573 5.73 8.08 -26.23
N ASP A 574 6.83 8.81 -26.33
CA ASP A 574 7.86 8.58 -27.35
C ASP A 574 8.50 7.19 -27.11
N LYS A 575 8.23 6.25 -28.01
CA LYS A 575 8.69 4.87 -27.88
C LYS A 575 10.21 4.69 -28.02
N GLU A 576 10.91 5.64 -28.65
CA GLU A 576 12.33 5.52 -28.96
C GLU A 576 13.21 6.04 -27.83
N LYS A 577 12.82 7.15 -27.18
CA LYS A 577 13.67 7.84 -26.21
C LYS A 577 13.12 7.87 -24.78
N TYR A 578 11.80 8.01 -24.60
CA TYR A 578 11.26 8.36 -23.29
C TYR A 578 10.31 7.29 -22.74
N TYR A 579 10.24 7.22 -21.43
CA TYR A 579 9.13 6.62 -20.72
C TYR A 579 8.36 7.76 -20.07
N GLU A 580 7.26 8.16 -20.70
CA GLU A 580 6.38 9.23 -20.23
C GLU A 580 5.04 8.62 -19.79
N THR A 581 4.53 8.98 -18.62
CA THR A 581 3.26 8.46 -18.08
C THR A 581 2.33 9.59 -17.69
N VAL A 582 1.01 9.40 -17.84
CA VAL A 582 -0.01 10.35 -17.36
C VAL A 582 -0.18 10.19 -15.85
N VAL A 583 0.13 11.25 -15.10
CA VAL A 583 0.12 11.27 -13.63
C VAL A 583 -1.21 11.76 -13.09
N SER A 584 -1.76 12.83 -13.66
CA SER A 584 -3.03 13.41 -13.19
C SER A 584 -3.72 14.20 -14.29
N LEU A 585 -5.05 14.20 -14.26
CA LEU A 585 -5.88 15.20 -14.92
C LEU A 585 -5.77 16.51 -14.13
N MET A 586 -5.45 17.62 -14.80
CA MET A 586 -5.21 18.94 -14.19
C MET A 586 -6.28 19.96 -14.57
N SER A 587 -7.15 19.63 -15.52
CA SER A 587 -8.32 20.43 -15.93
C SER A 587 -9.61 19.95 -15.27
N ASP A 588 -9.54 19.17 -14.19
CA ASP A 588 -10.72 18.58 -13.52
C ASP A 588 -11.35 19.46 -12.43
N TYR A 589 -10.96 20.74 -12.36
CA TYR A 589 -11.51 21.70 -11.39
C TYR A 589 -12.85 22.31 -11.84
N GLU A 590 -13.20 22.20 -13.12
CA GLU A 590 -14.50 22.67 -13.65
C GLU A 590 -15.58 21.61 -13.42
N GLU A 591 -16.80 22.01 -13.05
CA GLU A 591 -17.91 21.07 -12.92
C GLU A 591 -18.46 20.61 -14.27
N GLY A 592 -19.00 19.39 -14.33
CA GLY A 592 -19.60 18.83 -15.53
C GLY A 592 -18.63 18.12 -16.49
N ASP A 593 -19.03 18.05 -17.76
CA ASP A 593 -18.22 17.40 -18.80
C ASP A 593 -17.05 18.31 -19.20
N LEU A 594 -15.86 17.73 -19.33
CA LEU A 594 -14.65 18.47 -19.67
C LEU A 594 -14.52 18.60 -21.18
N LEU A 595 -14.17 19.79 -21.67
CA LEU A 595 -13.93 19.99 -23.10
C LEU A 595 -12.52 19.50 -23.48
N LEU A 596 -12.43 18.73 -24.57
CA LEU A 596 -11.16 18.15 -25.04
C LEU A 596 -10.11 19.22 -25.38
N ASP A 597 -10.53 20.34 -25.98
CA ASP A 597 -9.69 21.48 -26.33
C ASP A 597 -9.14 22.23 -25.10
N ARG A 598 -9.69 22.00 -23.91
CA ARG A 598 -9.22 22.60 -22.64
C ARG A 598 -8.48 21.59 -21.76
N LEU A 599 -8.23 20.39 -22.26
CA LEU A 599 -7.59 19.33 -21.51
C LEU A 599 -6.20 19.75 -21.04
N LYS A 600 -5.95 19.57 -19.74
CA LYS A 600 -4.62 19.75 -19.13
C LYS A 600 -4.26 18.49 -18.36
N LEU A 601 -3.07 17.96 -18.60
CA LEU A 601 -2.56 16.78 -17.91
C LEU A 601 -1.20 17.08 -17.29
N LEU A 602 -0.92 16.42 -16.18
CA LEU A 602 0.42 16.26 -15.68
C LEU A 602 0.98 14.93 -16.17
N THR A 603 2.16 14.94 -16.78
CA THR A 603 2.93 13.75 -17.12
C THR A 603 4.22 13.68 -16.32
N SER A 604 4.70 12.45 -16.08
CA SER A 604 6.04 12.18 -15.56
C SER A 604 6.85 11.58 -16.69
N LYS A 605 7.94 12.23 -17.06
CA LYS A 605 8.79 11.85 -18.19
C LYS A 605 10.20 11.56 -17.71
N GLU A 606 10.73 10.45 -18.18
CA GLU A 606 12.10 10.02 -17.91
C GLU A 606 12.68 9.30 -19.13
N SER A 607 13.98 9.01 -19.07
CA SER A 607 14.67 8.18 -20.06
C SER A 607 15.64 7.21 -19.37
N LYS A 608 16.38 6.44 -20.15
CA LYS A 608 17.45 5.55 -19.64
C LYS A 608 18.47 6.29 -18.78
N THR A 609 18.69 7.59 -19.03
CA THR A 609 19.75 8.40 -18.42
C THR A 609 19.24 9.64 -17.70
N GLU A 610 17.96 10.01 -17.87
CA GLU A 610 17.35 11.19 -17.25
C GLU A 610 16.28 10.71 -16.27
N ASN A 611 16.40 11.11 -14.99
CA ASN A 611 15.39 10.79 -13.98
C ASN A 611 14.08 11.53 -14.24
N ALA A 612 13.00 11.01 -13.65
CA ALA A 612 11.67 11.59 -13.74
C ALA A 612 11.63 13.11 -13.50
N GLN A 613 11.10 13.82 -14.48
CA GLN A 613 10.68 15.21 -14.40
C GLN A 613 9.20 15.32 -14.75
N TYR A 614 8.52 16.33 -14.21
CA TYR A 614 7.10 16.54 -14.44
C TYR A 614 6.86 17.61 -15.50
N TYR A 615 5.83 17.37 -16.33
CA TYR A 615 5.45 18.25 -17.43
C TYR A 615 3.94 18.47 -17.43
N ILE A 616 3.50 19.68 -17.78
CA ILE A 616 2.11 19.98 -18.09
C ILE A 616 1.92 19.90 -19.61
N GLN A 617 1.00 19.03 -20.02
CA GLN A 617 0.52 18.88 -21.40
C GLN A 617 -0.81 19.64 -21.55
N LYS A 618 -0.93 20.54 -22.54
CA LYS A 618 -2.13 21.38 -22.76
C LYS A 618 -2.69 21.21 -24.18
N TRP A 619 -3.97 20.92 -24.29
CA TRP A 619 -4.72 20.93 -25.56
C TRP A 619 -5.23 22.34 -25.90
N PRO A 620 -5.61 22.60 -27.18
CA PRO A 620 -5.58 21.68 -28.32
C PRO A 620 -4.19 21.56 -28.99
N GLU A 621 -3.28 22.51 -28.78
CA GLU A 621 -1.97 22.54 -29.46
C GLU A 621 -0.97 21.49 -28.95
N LYS A 622 -1.33 20.75 -27.89
CA LYS A 622 -0.46 19.80 -27.17
C LYS A 622 0.84 20.46 -26.71
N LYS A 623 0.73 21.71 -26.22
CA LYS A 623 1.86 22.48 -25.69
C LYS A 623 2.38 21.81 -24.42
N VAL A 624 3.68 21.57 -24.38
CA VAL A 624 4.39 20.95 -23.25
C VAL A 624 5.13 22.02 -22.44
N CYS A 625 5.03 21.96 -21.11
CA CYS A 625 5.79 22.81 -20.20
C CYS A 625 6.43 21.95 -19.11
N GLN A 626 7.75 21.95 -18.99
CA GLN A 626 8.46 21.29 -17.90
C GLN A 626 8.29 22.11 -16.62
N ILE A 627 7.84 21.47 -15.53
CA ILE A 627 7.54 22.17 -14.27
C ILE A 627 8.53 21.82 -13.15
N THR A 628 9.36 20.79 -13.33
CA THR A 628 10.43 20.42 -12.40
C THR A 628 11.77 20.30 -13.09
N ASN A 629 12.85 20.53 -12.35
CA ASN A 629 14.22 20.32 -12.81
C ASN A 629 15.04 19.68 -11.70
N PHE A 630 14.66 18.48 -11.27
CA PHE A 630 15.36 17.75 -10.22
C PHE A 630 16.75 17.31 -10.70
N PRO A 631 17.79 17.38 -9.85
CA PRO A 631 19.11 16.89 -10.21
C PRO A 631 19.12 15.37 -10.38
N HIS A 632 20.08 14.86 -11.16
CA HIS A 632 20.28 13.42 -11.30
C HIS A 632 20.60 12.80 -9.92
N PRO A 633 19.85 11.79 -9.45
CA PRO A 633 19.98 11.28 -8.08
C PRO A 633 21.29 10.52 -7.84
N TYR A 634 21.87 9.91 -8.89
CA TYR A 634 23.09 9.11 -8.80
C TYR A 634 24.13 9.50 -9.88
N PRO A 635 24.76 10.70 -9.80
CA PRO A 635 25.64 11.20 -10.86
C PRO A 635 26.76 10.24 -11.28
N GLN A 636 27.27 9.44 -10.35
CA GLN A 636 28.30 8.42 -10.59
C GLN A 636 27.83 7.26 -11.47
N LEU A 637 26.52 7.07 -11.65
CA LEU A 637 25.92 6.05 -12.50
C LEU A 637 25.20 6.66 -13.73
N ALA A 638 25.37 7.95 -14.01
CA ALA A 638 24.65 8.62 -15.10
C ALA A 638 24.91 8.00 -16.49
N SER A 639 26.05 7.34 -16.68
CA SER A 639 26.42 6.61 -17.90
C SER A 639 26.35 5.08 -17.77
N LEU A 640 25.57 4.57 -16.79
CA LEU A 640 25.26 3.14 -16.70
C LEU A 640 24.58 2.69 -18.00
N GLN A 641 24.88 1.48 -18.46
CA GLN A 641 24.23 0.95 -19.67
C GLN A 641 23.07 0.05 -19.23
N LYS A 642 21.89 0.32 -19.78
CA LYS A 642 20.67 -0.47 -19.58
C LYS A 642 20.19 -1.00 -20.92
N GLU A 643 20.02 -2.31 -21.00
CA GLU A 643 19.54 -3.00 -22.19
C GLU A 643 18.41 -3.97 -21.85
N MET A 644 17.34 -3.99 -22.62
CA MET A 644 16.31 -5.03 -22.51
C MET A 644 16.60 -6.13 -23.54
N ILE A 645 17.02 -7.29 -23.05
CA ILE A 645 17.36 -8.45 -23.87
C ILE A 645 16.14 -9.38 -24.02
N LYS A 646 16.06 -10.05 -25.17
CA LYS A 646 15.02 -11.04 -25.49
C LYS A 646 15.68 -12.40 -25.73
N TYR A 647 15.09 -13.45 -25.19
CA TYR A 647 15.59 -14.81 -25.38
C TYR A 647 14.43 -15.81 -25.37
N GLN A 648 14.64 -16.96 -26.01
CA GLN A 648 13.68 -18.06 -26.04
C GLN A 648 14.11 -19.15 -25.07
N ARG A 649 13.21 -19.60 -24.21
CA ARG A 649 13.42 -20.79 -23.38
C ARG A 649 13.26 -22.05 -24.25
N ASN A 650 13.93 -23.14 -23.89
CA ASN A 650 13.94 -24.39 -24.67
C ASN A 650 12.56 -24.98 -24.99
N ASP A 651 11.49 -24.61 -24.28
CA ASP A 651 10.12 -25.06 -24.58
C ASP A 651 9.30 -24.06 -25.42
N GLY A 652 9.95 -23.06 -26.01
CA GLY A 652 9.39 -22.10 -26.95
C GLY A 652 8.86 -20.80 -26.35
N VAL A 653 8.85 -20.65 -25.01
CA VAL A 653 8.40 -19.40 -24.37
C VAL A 653 9.39 -18.28 -24.61
N GLN A 654 8.91 -17.17 -25.18
CA GLN A 654 9.68 -15.93 -25.28
C GLN A 654 9.78 -15.26 -23.92
N LEU A 655 10.96 -14.78 -23.55
CA LEU A 655 11.19 -14.10 -22.28
C LEU A 655 12.01 -12.83 -22.50
N THR A 656 11.87 -11.90 -21.57
CA THR A 656 12.69 -10.69 -21.52
C THR A 656 13.44 -10.58 -20.20
N ALA A 657 14.59 -9.93 -20.27
CA ALA A 657 15.37 -9.53 -19.10
C ALA A 657 15.93 -8.12 -19.32
N THR A 658 16.22 -7.42 -18.23
CA THR A 658 16.94 -6.15 -18.27
C THR A 658 18.35 -6.37 -17.76
N LEU A 659 19.30 -6.12 -18.65
CA LEU A 659 20.73 -6.16 -18.41
C LEU A 659 21.22 -4.76 -18.02
N TYR A 660 21.98 -4.70 -16.92
CA TYR A 660 22.67 -3.50 -16.48
C TYR A 660 24.18 -3.75 -16.46
N LEU A 661 24.92 -2.84 -17.10
CA LEU A 661 26.38 -2.84 -17.12
C LEU A 661 26.91 -1.58 -16.43
N PRO A 662 28.03 -1.70 -15.70
CA PRO A 662 28.62 -0.57 -15.00
C PRO A 662 29.12 0.50 -15.98
N PRO A 663 29.14 1.78 -15.55
CA PRO A 663 29.64 2.88 -16.37
C PRO A 663 31.05 2.62 -16.94
N GLY A 664 31.20 2.79 -18.25
CA GLY A 664 32.49 2.69 -18.95
C GLY A 664 32.97 1.27 -19.29
N TYR A 665 32.18 0.23 -19.01
CA TYR A 665 32.52 -1.14 -19.38
C TYR A 665 32.59 -1.33 -20.91
N ASP A 666 33.68 -1.94 -21.37
CA ASP A 666 33.95 -2.32 -22.75
C ASP A 666 34.30 -3.82 -22.82
N PRO A 667 33.39 -4.67 -23.35
CA PRO A 667 33.62 -6.12 -23.41
C PRO A 667 34.93 -6.51 -24.13
N SER A 668 35.40 -5.69 -25.07
CA SER A 668 36.62 -5.98 -25.84
C SER A 668 37.90 -5.75 -25.04
N LYS A 669 37.86 -4.87 -24.03
CA LYS A 669 39.00 -4.51 -23.17
C LYS A 669 38.95 -5.19 -21.81
N ASP A 670 37.76 -5.26 -21.23
CA ASP A 670 37.57 -5.62 -19.83
C ASP A 670 37.28 -7.12 -19.65
N GLY A 671 36.90 -7.83 -20.72
CA GLY A 671 36.53 -9.24 -20.65
C GLY A 671 35.23 -9.49 -19.87
N PRO A 672 34.91 -10.75 -19.53
CA PRO A 672 33.64 -11.11 -18.90
C PRO A 672 33.52 -10.58 -17.47
N LEU A 673 32.31 -10.13 -17.10
CA LEU A 673 31.98 -9.68 -15.75
C LEU A 673 31.29 -10.79 -14.91
N PRO A 674 31.60 -10.87 -13.61
CA PRO A 674 30.74 -11.51 -12.61
C PRO A 674 29.28 -11.06 -12.75
N CYS A 675 28.33 -12.02 -12.75
CA CYS A 675 26.91 -11.74 -12.96
C CYS A 675 26.10 -11.97 -11.68
N LEU A 676 25.38 -10.94 -11.23
CA LEU A 676 24.27 -11.10 -10.29
C LEU A 676 22.98 -11.27 -11.07
N PHE A 677 22.40 -12.45 -10.98
CA PHE A 677 21.14 -12.78 -11.63
C PHE A 677 19.99 -12.65 -10.64
N TRP A 678 19.09 -11.69 -10.88
CA TRP A 678 17.92 -11.44 -10.06
C TRP A 678 16.66 -11.93 -10.77
N SER A 679 15.90 -12.82 -10.14
CA SER A 679 14.68 -13.37 -10.70
C SER A 679 13.56 -13.48 -9.67
N TYR A 680 12.32 -13.33 -10.15
CA TYR A 680 11.12 -13.60 -9.37
C TYR A 680 10.15 -14.44 -10.22
N PRO A 681 9.51 -15.49 -9.66
CA PRO A 681 8.65 -16.38 -10.44
C PRO A 681 7.30 -15.73 -10.77
N GLY A 682 6.76 -16.08 -11.94
CA GLY A 682 5.40 -15.72 -12.38
C GLY A 682 4.62 -16.97 -12.81
N GLU A 683 3.33 -17.01 -12.51
CA GLU A 683 2.43 -18.11 -12.93
C GLU A 683 1.49 -17.60 -14.02
N PHE A 684 1.40 -18.33 -15.13
CA PHE A 684 0.60 -17.97 -16.31
C PHE A 684 -0.30 -19.13 -16.76
N LYS A 685 -1.41 -18.79 -17.42
CA LYS A 685 -2.30 -19.77 -18.07
C LYS A 685 -1.92 -20.11 -19.51
N SER A 686 -1.06 -19.31 -20.14
CA SER A 686 -0.59 -19.57 -21.51
C SER A 686 0.85 -19.13 -21.73
N LYS A 687 1.50 -19.76 -22.72
CA LYS A 687 2.83 -19.35 -23.22
C LYS A 687 2.81 -17.93 -23.78
N ASP A 688 1.75 -17.59 -24.51
CA ASP A 688 1.61 -16.28 -25.17
C ASP A 688 1.59 -15.16 -24.14
N ALA A 689 0.78 -15.29 -23.08
CA ALA A 689 0.71 -14.29 -22.02
C ALA A 689 2.02 -14.19 -21.22
N ALA A 690 2.67 -15.33 -20.97
CA ALA A 690 3.97 -15.37 -20.30
C ALA A 690 5.08 -14.68 -21.12
N GLY A 691 4.95 -14.66 -22.46
CA GLY A 691 5.92 -14.05 -23.36
C GLY A 691 5.65 -12.60 -23.74
N GLN A 692 4.58 -12.00 -23.22
CA GLN A 692 4.34 -10.57 -23.42
C GLN A 692 5.34 -9.73 -22.64
N VAL A 693 5.95 -8.77 -23.31
CA VAL A 693 6.95 -7.89 -22.71
C VAL A 693 6.28 -6.98 -21.68
N ARG A 694 6.91 -6.87 -20.51
CA ARG A 694 6.53 -5.95 -19.43
C ARG A 694 7.72 -5.07 -19.07
N GLY A 695 7.45 -3.81 -18.74
CA GLY A 695 8.47 -2.78 -18.47
C GLY A 695 8.88 -2.04 -19.74
N SER A 696 9.63 -0.95 -19.60
CA SER A 696 10.11 -0.15 -20.75
C SER A 696 11.64 -0.16 -20.84
N PRO A 697 12.21 -0.29 -22.06
CA PRO A 697 13.63 -0.06 -22.25
C PRO A 697 14.02 1.38 -21.86
N ASN A 698 13.11 2.34 -21.95
CA ASN A 698 13.38 3.76 -21.71
C ASN A 698 13.13 4.23 -20.26
N GLU A 699 12.69 3.34 -19.38
CA GLU A 699 12.45 3.67 -17.97
C GLU A 699 13.78 3.95 -17.24
N PHE A 700 13.79 4.91 -16.33
CA PHE A 700 14.98 5.25 -15.55
C PHE A 700 15.27 4.19 -14.47
N ALA A 701 16.54 3.92 -14.18
CA ALA A 701 16.91 2.96 -13.15
C ALA A 701 16.80 3.59 -11.75
N GLY A 702 15.68 3.39 -11.06
CA GLY A 702 15.54 3.77 -9.65
C GLY A 702 16.39 2.89 -8.73
N ILE A 703 17.32 3.47 -7.96
CA ILE A 703 18.25 2.74 -7.09
C ILE A 703 17.97 3.05 -5.63
N GLY A 704 17.34 2.09 -4.95
CA GLY A 704 17.07 2.16 -3.51
C GLY A 704 18.10 1.42 -2.65
N PRO A 705 17.98 1.53 -1.30
CA PRO A 705 18.87 0.88 -0.34
C PRO A 705 18.89 -0.66 -0.41
N THR A 706 17.85 -1.28 -0.96
CA THR A 706 17.75 -2.74 -1.14
C THR A 706 17.99 -3.19 -2.58
N SER A 707 18.40 -2.27 -3.46
CA SER A 707 18.59 -2.57 -4.88
C SER A 707 19.91 -3.29 -5.10
N ALA A 708 19.88 -4.36 -5.91
CA ALA A 708 21.12 -5.00 -6.35
C ALA A 708 21.96 -4.05 -7.23
N LEU A 709 21.32 -3.06 -7.89
CA LEU A 709 21.99 -2.08 -8.74
C LEU A 709 23.04 -1.22 -8.01
N LEU A 710 23.03 -1.19 -6.68
CA LEU A 710 24.08 -0.58 -5.88
C LEU A 710 25.47 -1.13 -6.23
N TRP A 711 25.58 -2.42 -6.56
CA TRP A 711 26.85 -3.04 -6.90
C TRP A 711 27.47 -2.53 -8.21
N LEU A 712 26.70 -1.87 -9.08
CA LEU A 712 27.22 -1.22 -10.29
C LEU A 712 28.11 -0.01 -9.99
N ALA A 713 27.94 0.60 -8.81
CA ALA A 713 28.75 1.75 -8.40
C ALA A 713 30.10 1.34 -7.83
N ARG A 714 30.29 0.07 -7.42
CA ARG A 714 31.57 -0.41 -6.90
C ARG A 714 32.58 -0.58 -8.03
N ARG A 715 33.66 0.19 -7.99
CA ARG A 715 34.92 -0.11 -8.69
C ARG A 715 35.94 -0.48 -7.61
N HIS A 716 36.41 -1.72 -7.55
CA HIS A 716 37.42 -2.11 -6.56
C HIS A 716 38.83 -2.09 -7.18
N GLU A 717 39.75 -1.34 -6.59
CA GLU A 717 41.19 -1.32 -6.93
C GLU A 717 42.02 -2.38 -6.17
N PHE A 718 41.50 -3.02 -5.11
CA PHE A 718 42.31 -3.84 -4.18
C PHE A 718 41.86 -5.31 -3.96
N PHE A 719 40.82 -5.77 -4.65
CA PHE A 719 40.51 -7.19 -4.85
C PHE A 719 40.31 -7.39 -6.37
N PRO A 720 40.56 -8.59 -6.95
CA PRO A 720 40.51 -8.75 -8.41
C PRO A 720 39.19 -8.19 -8.96
N PRO A 721 39.18 -7.56 -10.14
CA PRO A 721 38.23 -6.51 -10.49
C PRO A 721 36.81 -7.07 -10.64
N PHE A 722 35.98 -6.99 -9.60
CA PHE A 722 34.56 -7.34 -9.72
C PHE A 722 33.78 -6.10 -10.16
N LEU A 723 33.89 -5.73 -11.44
CA LEU A 723 32.79 -5.03 -12.11
C LEU A 723 31.64 -6.05 -12.18
N VAL A 724 30.48 -5.76 -11.58
CA VAL A 724 29.36 -6.71 -11.55
C VAL A 724 28.36 -6.35 -12.64
N MET A 725 28.04 -7.31 -13.49
CA MET A 725 26.89 -7.24 -14.39
C MET A 725 25.64 -7.67 -13.62
N ILE A 726 24.51 -6.99 -13.83
CA ILE A 726 23.26 -7.36 -13.16
C ILE A 726 22.19 -7.62 -14.19
N CYS A 727 21.60 -8.81 -14.12
CA CYS A 727 20.51 -9.22 -14.98
C CYS A 727 19.23 -9.36 -14.16
N TYR A 728 18.27 -8.46 -14.39
CA TYR A 728 16.93 -8.56 -13.83
C TYR A 728 16.04 -9.30 -14.81
N VAL A 729 15.55 -10.46 -14.39
CA VAL A 729 14.63 -11.26 -15.20
C VAL A 729 13.26 -11.20 -14.56
N ALA A 730 12.31 -10.60 -15.30
CA ALA A 730 10.95 -10.46 -14.82
C ALA A 730 10.26 -11.83 -14.62
N CYS A 731 10.70 -12.88 -15.31
CA CYS A 731 10.12 -14.23 -15.23
C CYS A 731 11.11 -15.31 -15.73
N THR A 732 12.15 -15.68 -14.98
CA THR A 732 13.00 -16.84 -15.37
C THR A 732 12.24 -18.17 -15.16
N VAL A 733 11.27 -18.17 -14.25
CA VAL A 733 10.44 -19.31 -13.89
C VAL A 733 8.99 -18.93 -14.17
N SER A 734 8.61 -18.94 -15.45
CA SER A 734 7.21 -18.92 -15.85
C SER A 734 6.64 -20.32 -15.69
N ILE A 735 5.81 -20.53 -14.68
CA ILE A 735 5.07 -21.79 -14.52
C ILE A 735 3.79 -21.66 -15.33
N ILE A 736 3.64 -22.51 -16.35
CA ILE A 736 2.42 -22.58 -17.15
C ILE A 736 1.54 -23.67 -16.54
N SER A 737 0.41 -23.26 -15.96
CA SER A 737 -0.44 -24.11 -15.10
C SER A 737 -1.80 -24.47 -15.70
#